data_AF-A0AAW1NG85-F1
#
_entry.id   AF-A0AAW1NG85-F1
#
_cell.length_a   1.000
_cell.length_b   1.000
_cell.length_c   1.000
_cell.angle_alpha   90.00
_cell.angle_beta   90.00
_cell.angle_gamma   90.00
#
_symmetry.space_group_name_H-M   'P 1'
#
loop_
_entity.id
_entity.type
_entity.pdbx_description
1 polymer ?
#
loop_
_entity_poly.entity_id
_entity_poly.type
_entity_poly.pdbx_seq_one_letter_code
_entity_poly.pdbx_strand_id
1 'polypeptide(L)'
;MMLEQEQAVNLASRLARFWRRFVEARGTTYSLAKFFESLNINSESVKSMPFEQLALQIGSNATLKLVRSFLDRIEVHLKVRRGNNGSSGIENINHLLKRVATPMRKFNVNQAARAGRRKKPMSSADKSQSCEELLRYPVRIVLCAFMILGHPEAVLSGKGEHETGLADAAAKFIQEFELLIKVILEGGRIKLASKNNDLTFRSQLEAFDKAWCLYLYRFVVWKVKDAKLLEDDLVRAACQMEVSMMHTCKLTPEGSNSGLTHDMKAIQKQVLEDQKLLKEKVQNLSGMAGIERMENAISDARTKFLSSKDTGSPFASPVAHITSPVFSGSSDSSPSPVSGEPSIVGDRGQSSNVARSLFKKDDASVNPVIIPSPPAARDVAAQSSEVAITPFTENEILVNEIVHQHRHGFAATLGVDDEDENGVKAKIKETMENAFWDGVMESMRQEQPDLSWVLKLMTEVRDELCEMSPKSWRQEITDAIDIDILTQVLKSGTLDINYLGKLLEFALTTLQKLSAPATDDEMKAAHQNLLAELGQNSPTGEVSNSPSAVAVIKGLRFVLQQIQILKKDISRARIRMMEPMIKGPAGLEYLQKAFSNRYGPPSNASTSLPLTKNWLSLVSPNVEQVWGEHMESVSNLPATPSSASHGIPSIALRTGGSVSAASAMRSLEPISIGEGQPECNGERIDLFIRVGLLELVSQIEGLVQEALPETLKLNLSRLRSVQSQMQKIIVVSTSMLVLRQTLVTERLVTNPSDMDNIISHSAKQVSSLLDKTDDVGIKEIVEAMIDLPSDATHAVNTEKLHSTMTVVSNLLSKSLQSGDPVFFSVSRAVRLAIKAAVLGGTGSRGKQLAEVALRRVGAAFLADMVVEVAEVLIVMATVTGSVHGSWYEELLKNM
;
A
#
# COMPACT_ATOMS: atom_id res chain seq x y z
N MET A 1 -32.82 -29.40 -37.18
CA MET A 1 -33.90 -28.59 -36.57
C MET A 1 -33.80 -28.44 -35.04
N MET A 2 -34.21 -29.39 -34.18
CA MET A 2 -34.17 -29.14 -32.71
C MET A 2 -32.76 -28.90 -32.15
N LEU A 3 -31.75 -29.65 -32.61
CA LEU A 3 -30.34 -29.46 -32.20
C LEU A 3 -29.74 -28.12 -32.67
N GLU A 4 -30.13 -27.62 -33.84
CA GLU A 4 -29.67 -26.30 -34.34
C GLU A 4 -30.32 -25.16 -33.56
N GLN A 5 -31.57 -25.34 -33.13
CA GLN A 5 -32.29 -24.37 -32.34
C GLN A 5 -31.73 -24.27 -30.92
N GLU A 6 -31.34 -25.39 -30.32
CA GLU A 6 -30.66 -25.43 -29.02
C GLU A 6 -29.23 -24.84 -29.08
N GLN A 7 -28.50 -25.07 -30.18
CA GLN A 7 -27.21 -24.42 -30.41
C GLN A 7 -27.35 -22.91 -30.63
N ALA A 8 -28.35 -22.44 -31.37
CA ALA A 8 -28.61 -21.03 -31.58
C ALA A 8 -29.00 -20.31 -30.28
N VAL A 9 -29.83 -20.93 -29.43
CA VAL A 9 -30.19 -20.40 -28.10
C VAL A 9 -28.98 -20.35 -27.17
N ASN A 10 -28.10 -21.36 -27.20
CA ASN A 10 -26.85 -21.35 -26.44
C ASN A 10 -25.87 -20.28 -26.93
N LEU A 11 -25.77 -20.07 -28.25
CA LEU A 11 -24.96 -18.99 -28.83
C LEU A 11 -25.49 -17.61 -28.44
N ALA A 12 -26.82 -17.40 -28.52
CA ALA A 12 -27.46 -16.16 -28.10
C ALA A 12 -27.27 -15.89 -26.60
N SER A 13 -27.40 -16.91 -25.75
CA SER A 13 -27.16 -16.80 -24.30
C SER A 13 -25.69 -16.48 -23.98
N ARG A 14 -24.75 -17.12 -24.68
CA ARG A 14 -23.31 -16.82 -24.54
C ARG A 14 -23.00 -15.41 -25.01
N LEU A 15 -23.51 -14.99 -26.17
CA LEU A 15 -23.34 -13.63 -26.69
C LEU A 15 -23.96 -12.59 -25.75
N ALA A 16 -25.13 -12.84 -25.18
CA ALA A 16 -25.76 -11.95 -24.19
C ALA A 16 -24.94 -11.87 -22.89
N ARG A 17 -24.32 -12.97 -22.46
CA ARG A 17 -23.43 -13.00 -21.29
C ARG A 17 -22.11 -12.27 -21.55
N PHE A 18 -21.52 -12.48 -22.73
CA PHE A 18 -20.33 -11.74 -23.17
C PHE A 18 -20.63 -10.26 -23.38
N TRP A 19 -21.82 -9.91 -23.88
CA TRP A 19 -22.26 -8.53 -24.02
C TRP A 19 -22.47 -7.86 -22.66
N ARG A 20 -23.12 -8.52 -21.69
CA ARG A 20 -23.23 -7.99 -20.31
C ARG A 20 -21.87 -7.80 -19.66
N ARG A 21 -21.01 -8.82 -19.71
CA ARG A 21 -19.62 -8.71 -19.21
C ARG A 21 -18.82 -7.62 -19.93
N PHE A 22 -19.06 -7.40 -21.22
CA PHE A 22 -18.42 -6.35 -22.00
C PHE A 22 -18.91 -4.96 -21.57
N VAL A 23 -20.22 -4.78 -21.37
CA VAL A 23 -20.82 -3.54 -20.88
C VAL A 23 -20.33 -3.23 -19.45
N GLU A 24 -20.26 -4.23 -18.58
CA GLU A 24 -19.82 -4.10 -17.18
C GLU A 24 -18.32 -3.84 -17.04
N ALA A 25 -17.47 -4.51 -17.84
CA ALA A 25 -16.01 -4.46 -17.66
C ALA A 25 -15.29 -3.39 -18.50
N ARG A 26 -15.87 -2.92 -19.61
CA ARG A 26 -15.20 -1.98 -20.54
C ARG A 26 -16.06 -0.78 -20.96
N GLY A 27 -17.37 -0.80 -20.68
CA GLY A 27 -18.31 0.23 -21.13
C GLY A 27 -18.55 0.22 -22.65
N THR A 28 -19.74 0.65 -23.08
CA THR A 28 -19.99 0.99 -24.50
C THR A 28 -19.33 2.33 -24.85
N THR A 29 -19.01 2.57 -26.13
CA THR A 29 -18.48 3.87 -26.60
C THR A 29 -19.38 5.03 -26.17
N TYR A 30 -20.70 4.82 -26.21
CA TYR A 30 -21.70 5.78 -25.73
C TYR A 30 -21.61 6.02 -24.22
N SER A 31 -21.52 4.95 -23.41
CA SER A 31 -21.39 5.10 -21.95
C SER A 31 -20.09 5.82 -21.57
N LEU A 32 -18.96 5.49 -22.21
CA LEU A 32 -17.67 6.15 -21.96
C LEU A 32 -17.70 7.63 -22.36
N ALA A 33 -18.35 7.97 -23.47
CA ALA A 33 -18.57 9.35 -23.89
C ALA A 33 -19.44 10.13 -22.89
N LYS A 34 -20.52 9.51 -22.38
CA LYS A 34 -21.41 10.11 -21.38
C LYS A 34 -20.72 10.31 -20.03
N PHE A 35 -19.88 9.35 -19.63
CA PHE A 35 -19.07 9.50 -18.43
C PHE A 35 -18.01 10.59 -18.58
N PHE A 36 -17.38 10.72 -19.76
CA PHE A 36 -16.46 11.84 -20.00
C PHE A 36 -17.19 13.20 -19.94
N GLU A 37 -18.39 13.30 -20.53
CA GLU A 37 -19.24 14.49 -20.42
C GLU A 37 -19.56 14.84 -18.96
N SER A 38 -19.81 13.83 -18.11
CA SER A 38 -20.07 14.03 -16.67
C SER A 38 -18.87 14.55 -15.87
N LEU A 39 -17.64 14.41 -16.39
CA LEU A 39 -16.45 15.01 -15.76
C LEU A 39 -16.42 16.53 -15.91
N ASN A 40 -17.28 17.09 -16.77
CA ASN A 40 -17.38 18.52 -17.05
C ASN A 40 -16.03 19.18 -17.43
N ILE A 41 -15.17 18.42 -18.13
CA ILE A 41 -13.92 18.92 -18.71
C ILE A 41 -14.21 19.29 -20.17
N ASN A 42 -14.62 20.53 -20.39
CA ASN A 42 -14.93 21.08 -21.72
C ASN A 42 -14.29 22.46 -21.92
N SER A 43 -14.31 22.95 -23.15
CA SER A 43 -13.62 24.17 -23.59
C SER A 43 -14.06 25.44 -22.87
N GLU A 44 -15.28 25.48 -22.32
CA GLU A 44 -15.84 26.62 -21.57
C GLU A 44 -15.56 26.53 -20.06
N SER A 45 -15.77 25.36 -19.47
CA SER A 45 -15.48 25.07 -18.05
C SER A 45 -14.00 25.25 -17.72
N VAL A 46 -13.11 24.79 -18.60
CA VAL A 46 -11.67 24.83 -18.37
C VAL A 46 -11.09 26.25 -18.43
N LYS A 47 -11.75 27.19 -19.12
CA LYS A 47 -11.38 28.62 -19.13
C LYS A 47 -11.84 29.37 -17.89
N SER A 48 -12.86 28.87 -17.19
CA SER A 48 -13.46 29.50 -16.02
C SER A 48 -13.02 28.87 -14.69
N MET A 49 -12.51 27.64 -14.73
CA MET A 49 -11.99 26.91 -13.58
C MET A 49 -10.60 27.43 -13.15
N PRO A 50 -10.26 27.46 -11.84
CA PRO A 50 -8.90 27.70 -11.37
C PRO A 50 -7.91 26.60 -11.78
N PHE A 51 -6.65 26.96 -11.97
CA PHE A 51 -5.60 26.05 -12.44
C PHE A 51 -5.40 24.85 -11.53
N GLU A 52 -5.38 25.07 -10.21
CA GLU A 52 -5.18 24.03 -9.19
C GLU A 52 -6.33 23.01 -9.21
N GLN A 53 -7.57 23.50 -9.34
CA GLN A 53 -8.76 22.65 -9.42
C GLN A 53 -8.75 21.80 -10.69
N LEU A 54 -8.38 22.38 -11.83
CA LEU A 54 -8.24 21.67 -13.10
C LEU A 54 -7.12 20.60 -13.03
N ALA A 55 -5.98 20.94 -12.43
CA ALA A 55 -4.84 20.03 -12.28
C ALA A 55 -5.19 18.83 -11.39
N LEU A 56 -5.94 19.03 -10.31
CA LEU A 56 -6.45 17.95 -9.44
C LEU A 56 -7.44 17.05 -10.17
N GLN A 57 -8.38 17.63 -10.92
CA GLN A 57 -9.37 16.85 -11.68
C GLN A 57 -8.74 15.99 -12.78
N ILE A 58 -7.79 16.56 -13.53
CA ILE A 58 -7.04 15.86 -14.58
C ILE A 58 -6.04 14.85 -14.01
N GLY A 59 -5.49 15.13 -12.82
CA GLY A 59 -4.52 14.28 -12.11
C GLY A 59 -5.14 13.07 -11.40
N SER A 60 -6.46 13.06 -11.18
CA SER A 60 -7.15 11.96 -10.51
C SER A 60 -6.99 10.63 -11.25
N ASN A 61 -6.68 9.56 -10.51
CA ASN A 61 -6.52 8.21 -11.07
C ASN A 61 -7.82 7.71 -11.73
N ALA A 62 -8.98 8.13 -11.25
CA ALA A 62 -10.27 7.80 -11.84
C ALA A 62 -10.42 8.44 -13.24
N THR A 63 -10.14 9.74 -13.35
CA THR A 63 -10.13 10.49 -14.62
C THR A 63 -9.16 9.86 -15.61
N LEU A 64 -7.93 9.57 -15.18
CA LEU A 64 -6.90 8.97 -16.04
C LEU A 64 -7.32 7.60 -16.57
N LYS A 65 -7.89 6.72 -15.73
CA LYS A 65 -8.37 5.39 -16.15
C LYS A 65 -9.56 5.48 -17.12
N LEU A 66 -10.47 6.42 -16.88
CA LEU A 66 -11.67 6.62 -17.70
C LEU A 66 -11.30 7.14 -19.08
N VAL A 67 -10.52 8.22 -19.13
CA VAL A 67 -10.05 8.83 -20.38
C VAL A 67 -9.20 7.84 -21.17
N ARG A 68 -8.37 7.03 -20.49
CA ARG A 68 -7.64 5.92 -21.12
C ARG A 68 -8.57 4.94 -21.82
N SER A 69 -9.59 4.47 -21.11
CA SER A 69 -10.53 3.48 -21.64
C SER A 69 -11.30 4.02 -22.85
N PHE A 70 -11.64 5.31 -22.83
CA PHE A 70 -12.29 5.99 -23.95
C PHE A 70 -11.37 6.14 -25.17
N LEU A 71 -10.13 6.60 -24.96
CA LEU A 71 -9.14 6.76 -26.03
C LEU A 71 -8.71 5.42 -26.65
N ASP A 72 -8.51 4.39 -25.84
CA ASP A 72 -8.22 3.02 -26.31
C ASP A 72 -9.37 2.52 -27.20
N ARG A 73 -10.62 2.86 -26.85
CA ARG A 73 -11.79 2.52 -27.65
C ARG A 73 -11.82 3.28 -28.98
N ILE A 74 -11.52 4.58 -28.98
CA ILE A 74 -11.39 5.40 -30.19
C ILE A 74 -10.29 4.85 -31.10
N GLU A 75 -9.15 4.44 -30.54
CA GLU A 75 -8.05 3.82 -31.27
C GLU A 75 -8.48 2.50 -31.93
N VAL A 76 -9.27 1.67 -31.23
CA VAL A 76 -9.85 0.45 -31.81
C VAL A 76 -10.78 0.77 -32.97
N HIS A 77 -11.66 1.78 -32.86
CA HIS A 77 -12.53 2.20 -33.97
C HIS A 77 -11.73 2.69 -35.18
N LEU A 78 -10.63 3.39 -34.94
CA LEU A 78 -9.71 3.83 -35.99
C LEU A 78 -8.97 2.63 -36.64
N LYS A 79 -8.51 1.65 -35.84
CA LYS A 79 -7.86 0.41 -36.33
C LYS A 79 -8.82 -0.49 -37.09
N VAL A 80 -10.09 -0.65 -36.67
CA VAL A 80 -11.09 -1.46 -37.39
C VAL A 80 -11.38 -0.88 -38.77
N ARG A 81 -11.37 0.45 -38.92
CA ARG A 81 -11.48 1.12 -40.23
C ARG A 81 -10.32 0.79 -41.17
N ARG A 82 -9.10 0.51 -40.64
CA ARG A 82 -7.92 0.10 -41.40
C ARG A 82 -8.12 -1.23 -42.14
N GLY A 83 -8.91 -2.15 -41.56
CA GLY A 83 -9.10 -3.51 -42.10
C GLY A 83 -9.96 -3.59 -43.36
N ASN A 84 -10.85 -2.61 -43.60
CA ASN A 84 -11.83 -2.70 -44.69
C ASN A 84 -11.46 -1.89 -45.95
N ASN A 85 -10.63 -0.85 -45.85
CA ASN A 85 -10.25 -0.02 -47.00
C ASN A 85 -8.72 0.15 -47.01
N GLY A 86 -8.02 -0.45 -47.97
CA GLY A 86 -6.56 -0.36 -48.15
C GLY A 86 -6.05 1.02 -48.60
N SER A 87 -6.48 2.12 -47.97
CA SER A 87 -5.99 3.48 -48.25
C SER A 87 -5.08 4.01 -47.13
N SER A 88 -3.89 4.43 -47.52
CA SER A 88 -2.80 5.07 -46.76
C SER A 88 -3.16 6.44 -46.17
N GLY A 89 -4.08 6.50 -45.20
CA GLY A 89 -4.62 7.78 -44.68
C GLY A 89 -4.23 8.19 -43.24
N ILE A 90 -3.53 7.33 -42.48
CA ILE A 90 -3.19 7.61 -41.07
C ILE A 90 -1.69 7.91 -40.96
N GLU A 91 -1.35 9.10 -40.48
CA GLU A 91 0.05 9.53 -40.32
C GLU A 91 0.80 8.66 -39.30
N ASN A 92 2.04 8.29 -39.63
CA ASN A 92 2.93 7.52 -38.77
C ASN A 92 3.59 8.44 -37.73
N ILE A 93 2.96 8.54 -36.56
CA ILE A 93 3.42 9.38 -35.44
C ILE A 93 4.32 8.66 -34.44
N ASN A 94 4.76 7.42 -34.72
CA ASN A 94 5.56 6.62 -33.77
C ASN A 94 6.86 7.32 -33.37
N HIS A 95 7.47 8.08 -34.29
CA HIS A 95 8.68 8.85 -34.04
C HIS A 95 8.44 10.02 -33.05
N LEU A 96 7.25 10.64 -33.07
CA LEU A 96 6.83 11.67 -32.11
C LEU A 96 6.52 11.04 -30.75
N LEU A 97 5.80 9.92 -30.72
CA LEU A 97 5.44 9.22 -29.48
C LEU A 97 6.68 8.74 -28.71
N LYS A 98 7.71 8.25 -29.43
CA LYS A 98 9.00 7.89 -28.82
C LYS A 98 9.71 9.08 -28.13
N ARG A 99 9.52 10.30 -28.64
CA ARG A 99 10.11 11.51 -28.03
C ARG A 99 9.37 12.00 -26.79
N VAL A 100 8.10 11.60 -26.61
CA VAL A 100 7.30 11.98 -25.43
C VAL A 100 7.19 10.85 -24.41
N ALA A 101 7.50 9.61 -24.79
CA ALA A 101 7.59 8.48 -23.89
C ALA A 101 8.65 8.74 -22.81
N THR A 102 8.25 8.63 -21.54
CA THR A 102 9.18 8.69 -20.41
C THR A 102 10.18 7.54 -20.51
N PRO A 103 11.50 7.76 -20.39
CA PRO A 103 12.44 6.67 -20.26
C PRO A 103 12.04 5.84 -19.04
N MET A 104 11.59 4.61 -19.26
CA MET A 104 11.44 3.65 -18.18
C MET A 104 12.80 3.54 -17.51
N ARG A 105 12.86 3.80 -16.19
CA ARG A 105 13.99 3.39 -15.35
C ARG A 105 14.29 1.95 -15.75
N LYS A 106 15.45 1.73 -16.38
CA LYS A 106 15.98 0.39 -16.62
C LYS A 106 16.22 -0.23 -15.24
N PHE A 107 15.18 -0.85 -14.68
CA PHE A 107 15.39 -1.96 -13.77
C PHE A 107 16.12 -3.02 -14.59
N ASN A 108 17.30 -3.41 -14.14
CA ASN A 108 18.16 -4.38 -14.80
C ASN A 108 17.39 -5.70 -14.97
N VAL A 109 16.81 -5.91 -16.14
CA VAL A 109 16.28 -7.20 -16.58
C VAL A 109 17.47 -8.04 -17.04
N ASN A 110 18.17 -8.64 -16.08
CA ASN A 110 19.13 -9.72 -16.31
C ASN A 110 19.01 -10.74 -15.17
N GLN A 111 17.81 -11.30 -14.95
CA GLN A 111 17.65 -12.47 -14.07
C GLN A 111 16.32 -13.24 -14.23
N ALA A 112 15.69 -13.18 -15.41
CA ALA A 112 14.50 -13.99 -15.73
C ALA A 112 14.77 -14.96 -16.89
N ALA A 113 15.85 -15.74 -16.77
CA ALA A 113 16.12 -16.85 -17.67
C ALA A 113 16.79 -18.00 -16.90
N ARG A 114 16.03 -18.74 -16.10
CA ARG A 114 16.25 -20.18 -15.78
C ARG A 114 15.22 -20.72 -14.79
N ALA A 115 14.17 -21.35 -15.34
CA ALA A 115 13.34 -22.44 -14.80
C ALA A 115 11.98 -22.35 -15.52
N GLY A 116 11.46 -23.28 -16.33
CA GLY A 116 11.78 -24.68 -16.55
C GLY A 116 10.53 -25.53 -16.35
N ARG A 117 9.53 -25.50 -17.27
CA ARG A 117 8.66 -26.68 -17.53
C ARG A 117 7.81 -26.60 -18.83
N ARG A 118 8.17 -27.55 -19.71
CA ARG A 118 7.40 -28.39 -20.65
C ARG A 118 6.65 -27.78 -21.86
N LYS A 119 7.26 -28.01 -23.02
CA LYS A 119 6.73 -27.91 -24.39
C LYS A 119 5.74 -29.03 -24.74
N LYS A 120 4.71 -28.71 -25.53
CA LYS A 120 4.27 -29.47 -26.73
C LYS A 120 3.74 -28.49 -27.80
N PRO A 121 3.79 -28.85 -29.10
CA PRO A 121 4.11 -27.92 -30.19
C PRO A 121 2.90 -27.56 -31.06
N MET A 122 2.94 -26.41 -31.76
CA MET A 122 2.59 -26.34 -33.18
C MET A 122 2.87 -24.97 -33.83
N SER A 123 3.40 -25.08 -35.05
CA SER A 123 3.51 -24.15 -36.20
C SER A 123 4.27 -22.82 -36.07
N SER A 124 5.37 -22.81 -36.81
CA SER A 124 6.22 -21.71 -37.25
C SER A 124 5.48 -20.61 -38.05
N ALA A 125 5.60 -19.36 -37.61
CA ALA A 125 5.71 -18.19 -38.49
C ALA A 125 6.24 -16.97 -37.70
N ASP A 126 7.30 -16.37 -38.25
CA ASP A 126 7.90 -15.06 -37.98
C ASP A 126 8.39 -14.64 -36.58
N LYS A 127 9.73 -14.66 -36.46
CA LYS A 127 10.50 -13.85 -35.53
C LYS A 127 10.35 -12.37 -35.89
N SER A 128 9.57 -11.62 -35.12
CA SER A 128 9.70 -10.17 -35.01
C SER A 128 9.90 -9.80 -33.55
N GLN A 129 10.90 -8.96 -33.30
CA GLN A 129 11.24 -8.40 -31.99
C GLN A 129 9.98 -7.85 -31.30
N SER A 130 9.80 -8.21 -30.03
CA SER A 130 8.77 -7.62 -29.15
C SER A 130 9.00 -6.11 -29.02
N CYS A 131 8.36 -5.35 -29.89
CA CYS A 131 8.26 -3.90 -29.81
C CYS A 131 7.07 -3.59 -28.88
N GLU A 132 7.33 -3.02 -27.70
CA GLU A 132 6.27 -2.54 -26.81
C GLU A 132 5.32 -1.62 -27.61
N GLU A 133 4.04 -1.97 -27.67
CA GLU A 133 3.06 -1.29 -28.52
C GLU A 133 2.79 0.13 -27.96
N LEU A 134 3.37 1.16 -28.58
CA LEU A 134 3.14 2.55 -28.20
C LEU A 134 1.68 2.93 -28.46
N LEU A 135 0.97 3.38 -27.41
CA LEU A 135 -0.41 3.87 -27.52
C LEU A 135 -0.47 5.12 -28.40
N ARG A 136 -1.44 5.19 -29.34
CA ARG A 136 -1.53 6.32 -30.29
C ARG A 136 -1.91 7.62 -29.60
N TYR A 137 -2.72 7.55 -28.54
CA TYR A 137 -3.23 8.69 -27.77
C TYR A 137 -2.82 8.60 -26.29
N PRO A 138 -1.61 9.06 -25.90
CA PRO A 138 -1.22 9.07 -24.49
C PRO A 138 -2.08 10.04 -23.68
N VAL A 139 -2.80 9.49 -22.69
CA VAL A 139 -3.81 10.19 -21.88
C VAL A 139 -3.32 11.51 -21.30
N ARG A 140 -2.10 11.53 -20.73
CA ARG A 140 -1.55 12.74 -20.11
C ARG A 140 -1.34 13.87 -21.12
N ILE A 141 -0.95 13.55 -22.35
CA ILE A 141 -0.73 14.54 -23.41
C ILE A 141 -2.07 15.08 -23.91
N VAL A 142 -3.08 14.22 -24.03
CA VAL A 142 -4.45 14.62 -24.38
C VAL A 142 -5.02 15.58 -23.33
N LEU A 143 -4.86 15.27 -22.04
CA LEU A 143 -5.36 16.13 -20.96
C LEU A 143 -4.54 17.43 -20.81
N CYS A 144 -3.25 17.41 -21.13
CA CYS A 144 -2.45 18.64 -21.24
C CYS A 144 -3.03 19.65 -22.24
N ALA A 145 -3.72 19.20 -23.30
CA ALA A 145 -4.34 20.13 -24.24
C ALA A 145 -5.37 21.02 -23.53
N PHE A 146 -6.16 20.45 -22.62
CA PHE A 146 -7.15 21.19 -21.82
C PHE A 146 -6.45 22.18 -20.88
N MET A 147 -5.36 21.78 -20.23
CA MET A 147 -4.57 22.70 -19.39
C MET A 147 -4.00 23.88 -20.20
N ILE A 148 -3.50 23.63 -21.41
CA ILE A 148 -3.00 24.67 -22.32
C ILE A 148 -4.12 25.62 -22.76
N LEU A 149 -5.33 25.10 -23.00
CA LEU A 149 -6.48 25.92 -23.39
C LEU A 149 -7.01 26.80 -22.24
N GLY A 150 -7.04 26.28 -21.02
CA GLY A 150 -7.57 26.99 -19.84
C GLY A 150 -6.59 27.98 -19.24
N HIS A 151 -5.33 27.59 -19.11
CA HIS A 151 -4.30 28.38 -18.43
C HIS A 151 -2.99 28.41 -19.23
N PRO A 152 -2.96 29.06 -20.41
CA PRO A 152 -1.77 29.12 -21.24
C PRO A 152 -0.59 29.77 -20.49
N GLU A 153 -0.84 30.80 -19.68
CA GLU A 153 0.21 31.52 -18.92
C GLU A 153 0.81 30.69 -17.77
N ALA A 154 0.10 29.66 -17.27
CA ALA A 154 0.60 28.78 -16.20
C ALA A 154 1.41 27.60 -16.75
N VAL A 155 1.12 27.18 -17.99
CA VAL A 155 1.72 25.99 -18.62
C VAL A 155 2.87 26.36 -19.56
N LEU A 156 2.79 27.51 -20.24
CA LEU A 156 3.78 27.94 -21.22
C LEU A 156 4.72 28.97 -20.59
N SER A 157 6.02 28.75 -20.71
CA SER A 157 7.09 29.58 -20.13
C SER A 157 7.31 30.93 -20.85
N GLY A 158 6.33 31.42 -21.63
CA GLY A 158 6.35 32.72 -22.33
C GLY A 158 5.41 32.81 -23.55
N LYS A 159 5.42 33.97 -24.24
CA LYS A 159 4.66 34.22 -25.49
C LYS A 159 5.59 34.22 -26.70
N GLY A 160 5.71 33.10 -27.39
CA GLY A 160 6.45 32.96 -28.65
C GLY A 160 5.63 32.27 -29.74
N GLU A 161 6.17 32.21 -30.96
CA GLU A 161 5.47 31.62 -32.13
C GLU A 161 5.17 30.12 -31.98
N HIS A 162 6.00 29.39 -31.24
CA HIS A 162 5.77 27.97 -30.97
C HIS A 162 4.69 27.77 -29.92
N GLU A 163 4.65 28.65 -28.91
CA GLU A 163 3.71 28.66 -27.81
C GLU A 163 2.30 29.05 -28.28
N THR A 164 2.19 30.08 -29.14
CA THR A 164 0.93 30.46 -29.78
C THR A 164 0.44 29.39 -30.75
N GLY A 165 1.33 28.84 -31.58
CA GLY A 165 1.01 27.75 -32.49
C GLY A 165 0.59 26.45 -31.78
N LEU A 166 1.12 26.19 -30.58
CA LEU A 166 0.69 25.07 -29.73
C LEU A 166 -0.69 25.32 -29.12
N ALA A 167 -0.95 26.51 -28.59
CA ALA A 167 -2.26 26.89 -28.05
C ALA A 167 -3.36 26.80 -29.12
N ASP A 168 -3.09 27.29 -30.33
CA ASP A 168 -4.01 27.19 -31.47
C ASP A 168 -4.27 25.73 -31.88
N ALA A 169 -3.24 24.89 -31.88
CA ALA A 169 -3.38 23.47 -32.19
C ALA A 169 -4.14 22.70 -31.09
N ALA A 170 -3.92 23.04 -29.81
CA ALA A 170 -4.65 22.47 -28.68
C ALA A 170 -6.15 22.85 -28.73
N ALA A 171 -6.46 24.12 -29.03
CA ALA A 171 -7.83 24.58 -29.19
C ALA A 171 -8.57 23.84 -30.32
N LYS A 172 -7.93 23.69 -31.49
CA LYS A 172 -8.47 22.93 -32.63
C LYS A 172 -8.67 21.45 -32.28
N PHE A 173 -7.72 20.84 -31.58
CA PHE A 173 -7.83 19.45 -31.14
C PHE A 173 -9.02 19.24 -30.18
N ILE A 174 -9.18 20.11 -29.18
CA ILE A 174 -10.29 20.03 -28.22
C ILE A 174 -11.63 20.21 -28.92
N GLN A 175 -11.72 21.15 -29.86
CA GLN A 175 -12.93 21.36 -30.65
C GLN A 175 -13.35 20.08 -31.41
N GLU A 176 -12.40 19.43 -32.10
CA GLU A 176 -12.69 18.19 -32.83
C GLU A 176 -13.00 17.00 -31.90
N PHE A 177 -12.39 16.98 -30.70
CA PHE A 177 -12.66 15.96 -29.69
C PHE A 177 -14.06 16.11 -29.07
N GLU A 178 -14.47 17.33 -28.74
CA GLU A 178 -15.83 17.62 -28.26
C GLU A 178 -16.89 17.33 -29.32
N LEU A 179 -16.62 17.68 -30.59
CA LEU A 179 -17.49 17.32 -31.71
C LEU A 179 -17.59 15.80 -31.88
N LEU A 180 -16.50 15.04 -31.68
CA LEU A 180 -16.53 13.58 -31.71
C LEU A 180 -17.42 13.01 -30.60
N ILE A 181 -17.32 13.55 -29.38
CA ILE A 181 -18.17 13.17 -28.24
C ILE A 181 -19.65 13.46 -28.55
N LYS A 182 -19.96 14.66 -29.06
CA LYS A 182 -21.33 15.03 -29.46
C LYS A 182 -21.88 14.07 -30.53
N VAL A 183 -21.10 13.74 -31.56
CA VAL A 183 -21.52 12.80 -32.61
C VAL A 183 -21.80 11.39 -32.06
N ILE A 184 -21.04 10.94 -31.05
CA ILE A 184 -21.27 9.66 -30.35
C ILE A 184 -22.57 9.70 -29.54
N LEU A 185 -22.86 10.82 -28.87
CA LEU A 185 -24.01 10.97 -27.98
C LEU A 185 -25.34 11.20 -28.72
N GLU A 186 -25.31 11.98 -29.80
CA GLU A 186 -26.51 12.39 -30.55
C GLU A 186 -26.87 11.44 -31.72
N GLY A 187 -26.07 10.38 -31.95
CA GLY A 187 -26.43 9.32 -32.90
C GLY A 187 -26.24 9.67 -34.37
N GLY A 188 -25.15 10.36 -34.72
CA GLY A 188 -24.62 10.39 -36.09
C GLY A 188 -25.31 11.31 -37.11
N ARG A 189 -26.21 12.23 -36.71
CA ARG A 189 -26.73 13.29 -37.61
C ARG A 189 -26.82 14.64 -36.92
N ILE A 190 -25.68 15.29 -36.72
CA ILE A 190 -25.63 16.70 -36.31
C ILE A 190 -25.66 17.56 -37.58
N LYS A 191 -26.73 18.35 -37.77
CA LYS A 191 -26.79 19.36 -38.84
C LYS A 191 -26.08 20.62 -38.34
N LEU A 192 -24.85 20.85 -38.79
CA LEU A 192 -24.16 22.11 -38.51
C LEU A 192 -24.76 23.21 -39.39
N ALA A 193 -25.27 24.28 -38.78
CA ALA A 193 -26.03 25.36 -39.42
C ALA A 193 -25.30 26.16 -40.53
N SER A 194 -24.06 25.77 -40.91
CA SER A 194 -23.24 26.54 -41.85
C SER A 194 -22.64 25.75 -43.03
N LYS A 195 -22.75 24.41 -43.13
CA LYS A 195 -22.30 23.65 -44.32
C LYS A 195 -23.17 22.39 -44.55
N ASN A 196 -23.70 22.22 -45.76
CA ASN A 196 -24.60 21.16 -46.23
C ASN A 196 -24.00 19.72 -46.27
N ASN A 197 -23.13 19.35 -45.34
CA ASN A 197 -22.56 18.00 -45.26
C ASN A 197 -23.00 17.32 -43.95
N ASP A 198 -23.69 16.19 -44.05
CA ASP A 198 -24.02 15.34 -42.90
C ASP A 198 -22.73 14.93 -42.17
N LEU A 199 -22.57 15.35 -40.90
CA LEU A 199 -21.40 15.01 -40.10
C LEU A 199 -21.50 13.56 -39.62
N THR A 200 -20.79 12.67 -40.29
CA THR A 200 -20.76 11.24 -39.91
C THR A 200 -19.70 10.98 -38.83
N PHE A 201 -19.93 9.97 -37.99
CA PHE A 201 -18.92 9.48 -37.03
C PHE A 201 -17.58 9.18 -37.71
N ARG A 202 -17.62 8.67 -38.95
CA ARG A 202 -16.43 8.34 -39.74
C ARG A 202 -15.63 9.57 -40.17
N SER A 203 -16.30 10.64 -40.64
CA SER A 203 -15.61 11.88 -41.01
C SER A 203 -15.07 12.60 -39.78
N GLN A 204 -15.82 12.60 -38.67
CA GLN A 204 -15.40 13.24 -37.43
C GLN A 204 -14.19 12.54 -36.78
N LEU A 205 -14.15 11.20 -36.80
CA LEU A 205 -13.01 10.44 -36.30
C LEU A 205 -11.71 10.75 -37.08
N GLU A 206 -11.82 11.08 -38.37
CA GLU A 206 -10.67 11.46 -39.20
C GLU A 206 -10.21 12.90 -38.94
N ALA A 207 -11.16 13.83 -38.73
CA ALA A 207 -10.85 15.19 -38.32
C ALA A 207 -10.16 15.22 -36.95
N PHE A 208 -10.65 14.42 -35.99
CA PHE A 208 -10.03 14.21 -34.68
C PHE A 208 -8.59 13.71 -34.77
N ASP A 209 -8.31 12.65 -35.56
CA ASP A 209 -6.95 12.11 -35.68
C ASP A 209 -5.98 13.10 -36.36
N LYS A 210 -6.45 13.86 -37.35
CA LYS A 210 -5.64 14.92 -37.99
C LYS A 210 -5.32 16.06 -37.02
N ALA A 211 -6.30 16.50 -36.24
CA ALA A 211 -6.09 17.53 -35.23
C ALA A 211 -5.14 17.05 -34.11
N TRP A 212 -5.24 15.77 -33.72
CA TRP A 212 -4.31 15.15 -32.79
C TRP A 212 -2.87 15.13 -33.32
N CYS A 213 -2.64 14.70 -34.56
CA CYS A 213 -1.30 14.67 -35.15
C CYS A 213 -0.66 16.07 -35.18
N LEU A 214 -1.43 17.09 -35.55
CA LEU A 214 -0.97 18.48 -35.55
C LEU A 214 -0.64 18.98 -34.14
N TYR A 215 -1.50 18.72 -33.16
CA TYR A 215 -1.24 19.06 -31.76
C TYR A 215 -0.01 18.35 -31.21
N LEU A 216 0.12 17.04 -31.42
CA LEU A 216 1.25 16.25 -30.95
C LEU A 216 2.57 16.74 -31.56
N TYR A 217 2.59 17.09 -32.85
CA TYR A 217 3.75 17.68 -33.49
C TYR A 217 4.17 19.00 -32.82
N ARG A 218 3.24 19.94 -32.66
CA ARG A 218 3.50 21.23 -32.00
C ARG A 218 3.94 21.04 -30.53
N PHE A 219 3.34 20.08 -29.84
CA PHE A 219 3.67 19.73 -28.46
C PHE A 219 5.10 19.21 -28.33
N VAL A 220 5.54 18.33 -29.24
CA VAL A 220 6.92 17.82 -29.26
C VAL A 220 7.92 18.94 -29.54
N VAL A 221 7.62 19.83 -30.50
CA VAL A 221 8.49 20.97 -30.82
C VAL A 221 8.67 21.88 -29.60
N TRP A 222 7.58 22.22 -28.92
CA TRP A 222 7.62 22.99 -27.68
C TRP A 222 8.38 22.27 -26.58
N LYS A 223 8.10 20.98 -26.33
CA LYS A 223 8.73 20.20 -25.27
C LYS A 223 10.24 20.06 -25.45
N VAL A 224 10.74 19.98 -26.68
CA VAL A 224 12.19 19.95 -26.96
C VAL A 224 12.84 21.30 -26.63
N LYS A 225 12.18 22.41 -26.95
CA LYS A 225 12.65 23.76 -26.59
C LYS A 225 12.65 23.96 -25.08
N ASP A 226 11.59 23.56 -24.41
CA ASP A 226 11.44 23.67 -22.94
C ASP A 226 12.46 22.80 -22.19
N ALA A 227 12.67 21.55 -22.63
CA ALA A 227 13.70 20.67 -22.08
C ALA A 227 15.12 21.26 -22.23
N LYS A 228 15.39 21.99 -23.32
CA LYS A 228 16.67 22.67 -23.52
C LYS A 228 16.86 23.86 -22.58
N LEU A 229 15.82 24.67 -22.36
CA LEU A 229 15.87 25.77 -21.39
C LEU A 229 16.12 25.25 -19.97
N LEU A 230 15.45 24.16 -19.59
CA LEU A 230 15.66 23.53 -18.29
C LEU A 230 17.07 22.94 -18.17
N GLU A 231 17.61 22.34 -19.23
CA GLU A 231 19.02 21.91 -19.27
C GLU A 231 19.96 23.09 -19.01
N ASP A 232 19.77 24.21 -19.72
CA ASP A 232 20.62 25.41 -19.57
C ASP A 232 20.57 25.97 -18.12
N ASP A 233 19.41 25.94 -17.46
CA ASP A 233 19.26 26.37 -16.06
C ASP A 233 19.93 25.41 -15.07
N LEU A 234 19.83 24.10 -15.29
CA LEU A 234 20.53 23.10 -14.49
C LEU A 234 22.05 23.21 -14.63
N VAL A 235 22.54 23.44 -15.87
CA VAL A 235 23.95 23.70 -16.15
C VAL A 235 24.42 24.97 -15.43
N ARG A 236 23.64 26.05 -15.51
CA ARG A 236 23.95 27.31 -14.83
C ARG A 236 24.04 27.14 -13.31
N ALA A 237 23.10 26.41 -12.70
CA ALA A 237 23.12 26.09 -11.28
C ALA A 237 24.37 25.29 -10.90
N ALA A 238 24.72 24.26 -11.67
CA ALA A 238 25.92 23.46 -11.44
C ALA A 238 27.20 24.31 -11.49
N CYS A 239 27.31 25.22 -12.47
CA CYS A 239 28.44 26.15 -12.58
C CYS A 239 28.51 27.14 -11.40
N GLN A 240 27.37 27.66 -10.94
CA GLN A 240 27.33 28.56 -9.78
C GLN A 240 27.75 27.87 -8.48
N MET A 241 27.34 26.62 -8.30
CA MET A 241 27.75 25.80 -7.16
C MET A 241 29.25 25.53 -7.17
N GLU A 242 29.81 25.23 -8.35
CA GLU A 242 31.26 25.05 -8.53
C GLU A 242 32.04 26.31 -8.16
N VAL A 243 31.66 27.46 -8.72
CA VAL A 243 32.34 28.74 -8.44
C VAL A 243 32.23 29.13 -6.96
N SER A 244 31.06 28.90 -6.34
CA SER A 244 30.84 29.17 -4.91
C SER A 244 31.68 28.25 -4.01
N MET A 245 31.80 26.97 -4.38
CA MET A 245 32.68 26.01 -3.73
C MET A 245 34.14 26.45 -3.87
N MET A 246 34.58 26.86 -5.06
CA MET A 246 35.96 27.31 -5.28
C MET A 246 36.32 28.57 -4.49
N HIS A 247 35.39 29.53 -4.39
CA HIS A 247 35.56 30.72 -3.57
C HIS A 247 35.66 30.40 -2.08
N THR A 248 34.77 29.54 -1.58
CA THR A 248 34.69 29.19 -0.14
C THR A 248 35.84 28.29 0.28
N CYS A 249 36.22 27.32 -0.57
CA CYS A 249 37.30 26.38 -0.30
C CYS A 249 38.71 26.94 -0.61
N LYS A 250 38.81 28.18 -1.11
CA LYS A 250 40.07 28.86 -1.48
C LYS A 250 41.02 27.97 -2.30
N LEU A 251 40.48 27.23 -3.26
CA LEU A 251 41.26 26.30 -4.09
C LEU A 251 42.37 27.08 -4.84
N THR A 252 43.62 26.65 -4.67
CA THR A 252 44.79 27.14 -5.41
C THR A 252 45.00 26.31 -6.69
N PRO A 253 45.69 26.87 -7.70
CA PRO A 253 45.92 26.19 -8.99
C PRO A 253 46.63 24.83 -8.87
N GLU A 254 47.37 24.59 -7.77
CA GLU A 254 48.24 23.42 -7.59
C GLU A 254 47.59 22.23 -6.85
N GLY A 255 46.26 22.20 -6.69
CA GLY A 255 45.53 20.97 -6.33
C GLY A 255 45.87 20.35 -4.97
N SER A 256 46.61 21.05 -4.10
CA SER A 256 46.95 20.55 -2.77
C SER A 256 45.79 20.79 -1.79
N ASN A 257 44.94 19.78 -1.63
CA ASN A 257 43.82 19.73 -0.67
C ASN A 257 44.28 19.57 0.81
N SER A 258 45.56 19.76 1.12
CA SER A 258 46.15 19.43 2.42
C SER A 258 45.86 20.44 3.55
N GLY A 259 45.16 21.55 3.27
CA GLY A 259 44.84 22.60 4.24
C GLY A 259 43.35 22.87 4.51
N LEU A 260 42.43 22.04 3.98
CA LEU A 260 40.98 22.30 4.09
C LEU A 260 40.44 21.96 5.49
N THR A 261 39.73 22.90 6.11
CA THR A 261 39.00 22.71 7.37
C THR A 261 37.88 21.66 7.20
N HIS A 262 37.47 21.01 8.28
CA HIS A 262 36.39 19.99 8.26
C HIS A 262 35.12 20.50 7.55
N ASP A 263 34.73 21.75 7.80
CA ASP A 263 33.54 22.37 7.20
C ASP A 263 33.71 22.59 5.68
N MET A 264 34.91 22.92 5.22
CA MET A 264 35.21 23.07 3.78
C MET A 264 35.14 21.72 3.06
N LYS A 265 35.56 20.63 3.72
CA LYS A 265 35.40 19.26 3.21
C LYS A 265 33.94 18.82 3.16
N ALA A 266 33.13 19.22 4.15
CA ALA A 266 31.69 18.96 4.15
C ALA A 266 30.98 19.70 3.00
N ILE A 267 31.32 20.99 2.78
CA ILE A 267 30.79 21.79 1.66
C ILE A 267 31.19 21.17 0.31
N GLN A 268 32.45 20.73 0.16
CA GLN A 268 32.91 20.05 -1.05
C GLN A 268 32.12 18.76 -1.31
N LYS A 269 31.89 17.94 -0.27
CA LYS A 269 31.11 16.70 -0.39
C LYS A 269 29.66 16.99 -0.80
N GLN A 270 29.01 17.98 -0.18
CA GLN A 270 27.64 18.36 -0.51
C GLN A 270 27.51 18.84 -1.96
N VAL A 271 28.42 19.71 -2.42
CA VAL A 271 28.40 20.23 -3.80
C VAL A 271 28.61 19.11 -4.82
N LEU A 272 29.46 18.11 -4.53
CA LEU A 272 29.65 16.96 -5.40
C LEU A 272 28.40 16.06 -5.46
N GLU A 273 27.72 15.85 -4.33
CA GLU A 273 26.46 15.09 -4.28
C GLU A 273 25.34 15.82 -5.04
N ASP A 274 25.22 17.14 -4.87
CA ASP A 274 24.24 17.95 -5.57
C ASP A 274 24.52 18.03 -7.08
N GLN A 275 25.79 18.18 -7.48
CA GLN A 275 26.18 18.10 -8.89
C GLN A 275 25.86 16.73 -9.49
N LYS A 276 26.06 15.63 -8.75
CA LYS A 276 25.68 14.29 -9.19
C LYS A 276 24.16 14.21 -9.46
N LEU A 277 23.34 14.76 -8.57
CA LEU A 277 21.89 14.82 -8.76
C LEU A 277 21.50 15.66 -9.98
N LEU A 278 22.18 16.79 -10.22
CA LEU A 278 21.98 17.59 -11.42
C LEU A 278 22.37 16.82 -12.69
N LYS A 279 23.45 16.02 -12.67
CA LYS A 279 23.83 15.14 -13.79
C LYS A 279 22.77 14.09 -14.10
N GLU A 280 22.19 13.47 -13.08
CA GLU A 280 21.10 12.50 -13.27
C GLU A 280 19.87 13.17 -13.90
N LYS A 281 19.52 14.40 -13.49
CA LYS A 281 18.42 15.16 -14.09
C LYS A 281 18.71 15.53 -15.54
N VAL A 282 19.90 16.05 -15.84
CA VAL A 282 20.32 16.39 -17.21
C VAL A 282 20.34 15.15 -18.11
N GLN A 283 20.85 14.01 -17.61
CA GLN A 283 20.83 12.74 -18.33
C GLN A 283 19.41 12.30 -18.72
N ASN A 284 18.44 12.49 -17.83
CA ASN A 284 17.04 12.16 -18.10
C ASN A 284 16.36 13.11 -19.10
N LEU A 285 16.81 14.37 -19.18
CA LEU A 285 16.26 15.39 -20.07
C LEU A 285 16.87 15.36 -21.48
N SER A 286 18.19 15.20 -21.57
CA SER A 286 18.96 15.44 -22.80
C SER A 286 19.99 14.35 -23.11
N GLY A 287 20.05 13.29 -22.29
CA GLY A 287 20.94 12.15 -22.48
C GLY A 287 22.41 12.48 -22.20
N MET A 288 23.31 11.63 -22.72
CA MET A 288 24.76 11.78 -22.51
C MET A 288 25.31 13.09 -23.10
N ALA A 289 24.74 13.58 -24.19
CA ALA A 289 25.17 14.83 -24.82
C ALA A 289 24.95 16.07 -23.93
N GLY A 290 23.92 16.06 -23.06
CA GLY A 290 23.73 17.14 -22.10
C GLY A 290 24.67 17.06 -20.90
N ILE A 291 25.03 15.84 -20.46
CA ILE A 291 26.05 15.65 -19.43
C ILE A 291 27.38 16.23 -19.91
N GLU A 292 27.78 15.93 -21.15
CA GLU A 292 29.00 16.45 -21.75
C GLU A 292 29.01 17.99 -21.82
N ARG A 293 27.89 18.61 -22.26
CA ARG A 293 27.75 20.07 -22.26
C ARG A 293 27.88 20.66 -20.85
N MET A 294 27.28 20.01 -19.85
CA MET A 294 27.38 20.46 -18.46
C MET A 294 28.80 20.32 -17.91
N GLU A 295 29.48 19.20 -18.17
CA GLU A 295 30.86 18.99 -17.72
C GLU A 295 31.84 19.97 -18.36
N ASN A 296 31.65 20.26 -19.65
CA ASN A 296 32.40 21.30 -20.35
C ASN A 296 32.14 22.68 -19.73
N ALA A 297 30.87 23.03 -19.46
CA ALA A 297 30.53 24.31 -18.83
C ALA A 297 31.08 24.47 -17.40
N ILE A 298 31.08 23.39 -16.59
CA ILE A 298 31.70 23.38 -15.26
C ILE A 298 33.21 23.57 -15.38
N SER A 299 33.84 22.90 -16.35
CA SER A 299 35.28 23.03 -16.62
C SER A 299 35.64 24.44 -17.08
N ASP A 300 34.83 25.04 -17.95
CA ASP A 300 34.98 26.44 -18.38
C ASP A 300 34.79 27.43 -17.21
N ALA A 301 33.88 27.14 -16.28
CA ALA A 301 33.71 27.95 -15.07
C ALA A 301 34.93 27.87 -14.16
N ARG A 302 35.53 26.68 -13.99
CA ARG A 302 36.77 26.48 -13.23
C ARG A 302 37.93 27.26 -13.84
N THR A 303 38.13 27.17 -15.16
CA THR A 303 39.24 27.85 -15.84
C THR A 303 39.09 29.37 -15.80
N LYS A 304 37.87 29.90 -15.96
CA LYS A 304 37.59 31.35 -15.83
C LYS A 304 37.81 31.87 -14.40
N PHE A 305 37.49 31.07 -13.38
CA PHE A 305 37.75 31.43 -11.99
C PHE A 305 39.26 31.50 -11.70
N LEU A 306 40.04 30.56 -12.24
CA LEU A 306 41.50 30.54 -12.06
C LEU A 306 42.17 31.70 -12.81
N SER A 307 41.78 31.98 -14.06
CA SER A 307 42.39 33.05 -14.86
C SER A 307 42.10 34.46 -14.33
N SER A 308 40.92 34.69 -13.74
CA SER A 308 40.56 35.98 -13.12
C SER A 308 41.29 36.26 -11.81
N LYS A 309 41.77 35.22 -11.12
CA LYS A 309 42.64 35.35 -9.94
C LYS A 309 44.07 35.79 -10.31
N ASP A 310 44.57 35.35 -11.47
CA ASP A 310 45.91 35.70 -11.97
C ASP A 310 45.99 37.11 -12.58
N THR A 311 44.87 37.72 -12.95
CA THR A 311 44.84 39.08 -13.56
C THR A 311 44.59 40.23 -12.57
N GLY A 312 44.49 39.95 -11.26
CA GLY A 312 44.52 41.00 -10.23
C GLY A 312 43.36 42.01 -10.26
N SER A 313 42.21 41.68 -10.84
CA SER A 313 41.00 42.52 -10.75
C SER A 313 40.07 42.02 -9.63
N PRO A 314 39.52 42.89 -8.76
CA PRO A 314 38.71 42.46 -7.64
C PRO A 314 37.32 42.03 -8.10
N PHE A 315 36.99 40.75 -7.92
CA PHE A 315 35.62 40.26 -8.02
C PHE A 315 34.80 40.84 -6.86
N ALA A 316 33.77 41.64 -7.16
CA ALA A 316 32.83 42.12 -6.16
C ALA A 316 32.07 40.92 -5.54
N SER A 317 31.96 40.93 -4.20
CA SER A 317 31.26 39.93 -3.41
C SER A 317 29.81 39.71 -3.89
N PRO A 318 29.34 38.47 -4.10
CA PRO A 318 27.93 38.20 -4.31
C PRO A 318 27.30 37.72 -3.01
N VAL A 319 27.14 38.63 -2.05
CA VAL A 319 26.12 38.47 -0.99
C VAL A 319 25.22 39.70 -1.04
N ALA A 320 24.22 39.65 -1.93
CA ALA A 320 22.84 40.13 -1.74
C ALA A 320 22.12 40.35 -3.09
N HIS A 321 20.81 40.09 -3.07
CA HIS A 321 19.77 40.44 -4.05
C HIS A 321 19.62 39.55 -5.30
N ILE A 322 18.65 38.63 -5.18
CA ILE A 322 17.84 38.12 -6.29
C ILE A 322 17.34 39.31 -7.09
N THR A 323 17.88 39.49 -8.30
CA THR A 323 17.32 40.42 -9.29
C THR A 323 17.03 39.62 -10.55
N SER A 324 15.76 39.62 -10.96
CA SER A 324 15.28 39.05 -12.22
C SER A 324 15.92 39.77 -13.43
N PRO A 325 16.06 39.10 -14.58
CA PRO A 325 16.88 39.60 -15.68
C PRO A 325 16.14 40.67 -16.49
N VAL A 326 16.78 41.82 -16.68
CA VAL A 326 16.46 42.73 -17.79
C VAL A 326 17.30 42.29 -19.00
N PHE A 327 16.61 42.02 -20.10
CA PHE A 327 17.21 41.89 -21.43
C PHE A 327 17.92 43.19 -21.83
N SER A 328 19.18 43.10 -22.22
CA SER A 328 19.82 44.09 -23.09
C SER A 328 20.52 43.36 -24.23
N GLY A 329 19.89 43.39 -25.40
CA GLY A 329 20.55 43.08 -26.66
C GLY A 329 21.45 44.25 -27.06
N SER A 330 22.66 43.93 -27.53
CA SER A 330 23.52 44.85 -28.25
C SER A 330 23.18 44.81 -29.74
N SER A 331 22.96 45.96 -30.35
CA SER A 331 23.06 46.14 -31.80
C SER A 331 23.85 47.43 -32.07
N ASP A 332 24.99 47.30 -32.75
CA ASP A 332 25.60 48.35 -33.57
C ASP A 332 24.74 48.49 -34.85
N SER A 333 24.45 49.65 -35.46
CA SER A 333 25.18 50.91 -35.56
C SER A 333 24.28 52.05 -36.11
N SER A 334 24.35 53.25 -35.48
CA SER A 334 24.37 54.64 -36.02
C SER A 334 23.24 55.21 -36.96
N PRO A 335 23.08 56.56 -37.11
CA PRO A 335 22.77 57.56 -36.07
C PRO A 335 21.74 58.67 -36.49
N SER A 336 21.34 59.49 -35.50
CA SER A 336 20.93 60.93 -35.56
C SER A 336 19.41 61.30 -35.67
N PRO A 337 18.99 62.55 -35.30
CA PRO A 337 18.28 62.82 -34.05
C PRO A 337 16.95 63.62 -34.22
N VAL A 338 16.19 63.85 -33.14
CA VAL A 338 15.57 65.15 -32.74
C VAL A 338 14.47 64.98 -31.66
N SER A 339 14.67 65.75 -30.58
CA SER A 339 13.79 66.35 -29.56
C SER A 339 12.34 65.88 -29.27
N GLY A 340 12.04 65.79 -27.96
CA GLY A 340 10.76 66.25 -27.37
C GLY A 340 10.15 65.37 -26.27
N GLU A 341 10.31 65.75 -25.00
CA GLU A 341 9.39 65.46 -23.86
C GLU A 341 7.97 66.06 -24.09
N PRO A 342 6.89 65.82 -23.29
CA PRO A 342 6.74 65.01 -22.04
C PRO A 342 5.42 64.16 -21.87
N SER A 343 5.41 63.31 -20.83
CA SER A 343 4.34 62.89 -19.86
C SER A 343 2.96 62.28 -20.24
N ILE A 344 2.59 61.14 -19.60
CA ILE A 344 1.49 60.92 -18.59
C ILE A 344 1.00 59.43 -18.50
N VAL A 345 1.08 58.88 -17.26
CA VAL A 345 0.27 57.87 -16.51
C VAL A 345 -0.03 56.45 -17.07
N GLY A 346 0.22 55.43 -16.23
CA GLY A 346 -0.30 54.05 -16.36
C GLY A 346 0.06 53.07 -15.22
N ASP A 347 -0.97 52.77 -14.42
CA ASP A 347 -1.26 51.73 -13.42
C ASP A 347 -0.38 50.43 -13.35
N ARG A 348 -0.09 49.95 -12.11
CA ARG A 348 0.64 48.69 -11.82
C ARG A 348 -0.21 47.75 -10.95
N GLY A 349 -0.71 46.67 -11.58
CA GLY A 349 -1.30 45.50 -10.92
C GLY A 349 -0.25 44.46 -10.50
N GLN A 350 -0.51 43.85 -9.34
CA GLN A 350 0.33 42.90 -8.60
C GLN A 350 0.45 41.52 -9.30
N SER A 351 1.64 40.90 -9.23
CA SER A 351 1.88 39.50 -9.63
C SER A 351 2.12 38.60 -8.41
N SER A 352 1.47 37.43 -8.41
CA SER A 352 1.36 36.49 -7.30
C SER A 352 2.51 35.48 -7.22
N ASN A 353 3.00 35.29 -5.99
CA ASN A 353 3.97 34.29 -5.57
C ASN A 353 3.35 32.87 -5.53
N VAL A 354 3.72 31.97 -6.44
CA VAL A 354 3.29 30.54 -6.38
C VAL A 354 4.47 29.54 -6.46
N ALA A 355 5.68 29.97 -6.84
CA ALA A 355 6.78 29.03 -7.10
C ALA A 355 7.66 28.64 -5.88
N ARG A 356 7.32 29.05 -4.64
CA ARG A 356 8.20 28.85 -3.47
C ARG A 356 7.75 27.79 -2.45
N SER A 357 6.65 27.06 -2.67
CA SER A 357 6.18 26.04 -1.71
C SER A 357 6.62 24.60 -2.00
N LEU A 358 7.30 24.33 -3.13
CA LEU A 358 7.60 22.95 -3.57
C LEU A 358 8.96 22.39 -3.11
N PHE A 359 9.71 23.10 -2.25
CA PHE A 359 11.02 22.64 -1.73
C PHE A 359 11.15 22.75 -0.22
N LYS A 360 10.18 22.21 0.54
CA LYS A 360 10.39 21.89 1.96
C LYS A 360 10.44 20.37 2.09
N LYS A 361 11.64 19.84 2.33
CA LYS A 361 11.88 18.43 2.67
C LYS A 361 12.28 18.40 4.13
N ASP A 362 11.55 17.62 4.92
CA ASP A 362 11.79 17.39 6.34
C ASP A 362 13.02 16.50 6.52
N ASP A 363 14.05 17.01 7.20
CA ASP A 363 15.09 16.21 7.83
C ASP A 363 14.88 16.26 9.34
N ALA A 364 14.58 15.11 9.94
CA ALA A 364 14.60 14.91 11.39
C ALA A 364 15.92 14.24 11.80
N SER A 365 16.70 14.91 12.65
CA SER A 365 17.67 14.24 13.53
C SER A 365 17.48 14.78 14.95
N VAL A 366 17.57 13.85 15.92
CA VAL A 366 17.23 14.01 17.34
C VAL A 366 18.48 14.36 18.14
N ASN A 367 18.40 15.30 19.09
CA ASN A 367 18.77 15.11 20.51
C ASN A 367 18.56 16.39 21.39
N PRO A 368 18.46 16.25 22.73
CA PRO A 368 17.41 16.91 23.53
C PRO A 368 17.95 17.99 24.50
N VAL A 369 17.17 19.05 24.78
CA VAL A 369 17.27 19.82 26.05
C VAL A 369 15.90 20.37 26.48
N ILE A 370 15.67 20.21 27.78
CA ILE A 370 14.62 20.57 28.75
C ILE A 370 14.08 22.04 28.67
N ILE A 371 12.72 22.19 28.55
CA ILE A 371 11.70 23.05 29.25
C ILE A 371 12.03 24.54 29.59
N PRO A 372 11.10 25.57 29.64
CA PRO A 372 9.61 25.59 29.61
C PRO A 372 8.91 26.62 28.65
N SER A 373 7.59 26.49 28.47
CA SER A 373 6.63 27.49 27.90
C SER A 373 6.44 28.72 28.84
N PRO A 374 5.97 29.94 28.41
CA PRO A 374 4.63 30.26 27.82
C PRO A 374 4.61 31.57 26.95
N PRO A 375 3.50 32.34 26.73
CA PRO A 375 2.10 32.06 26.37
C PRO A 375 1.64 32.72 25.03
N ALA A 376 0.37 32.48 24.68
CA ALA A 376 -0.36 32.87 23.48
C ALA A 376 -0.41 34.36 23.08
N ALA A 377 -0.48 34.62 21.78
CA ALA A 377 -1.24 35.72 21.19
C ALA A 377 -1.83 35.29 19.84
N ARG A 378 -3.13 35.56 19.69
CA ARG A 378 -3.99 35.26 18.55
C ARG A 378 -3.62 36.16 17.36
N ASP A 379 -3.74 35.63 16.15
CA ASP A 379 -4.35 36.39 15.06
C ASP A 379 -5.12 35.44 14.13
N VAL A 380 -6.37 35.81 13.90
CA VAL A 380 -7.39 35.08 13.16
C VAL A 380 -7.34 35.57 11.73
N ALA A 381 -6.99 34.69 10.79
CA ALA A 381 -7.29 34.88 9.37
C ALA A 381 -7.86 33.57 8.83
N ALA A 382 -9.17 33.57 8.62
CA ALA A 382 -9.92 32.46 8.05
C ALA A 382 -9.44 32.17 6.62
N GLN A 383 -8.93 30.97 6.39
CA GLN A 383 -8.74 30.40 5.05
C GLN A 383 -9.29 28.98 5.03
N SER A 384 -10.09 28.74 4.00
CA SER A 384 -10.82 27.53 3.66
C SER A 384 -9.87 26.32 3.60
N SER A 385 -10.04 25.38 4.53
CA SER A 385 -9.16 24.23 4.67
C SER A 385 -9.60 23.09 3.75
N GLU A 386 -8.98 22.98 2.58
CA GLU A 386 -8.99 21.75 1.79
C GLU A 386 -8.04 20.76 2.48
N VAL A 387 -8.58 19.73 3.11
CA VAL A 387 -7.80 18.75 3.89
C VAL A 387 -7.00 17.86 2.95
N ALA A 388 -5.73 18.22 2.72
CA ALA A 388 -4.74 17.29 2.22
C ALA A 388 -4.65 16.10 3.21
N ILE A 389 -5.06 14.92 2.77
CA ILE A 389 -4.99 13.69 3.59
C ILE A 389 -3.52 13.32 3.74
N THR A 390 -2.89 13.72 4.85
CA THR A 390 -1.59 13.22 5.27
C THR A 390 -1.67 11.69 5.45
N PRO A 391 -0.67 10.88 5.10
CA PRO A 391 -0.68 9.45 5.49
C PRO A 391 -0.66 9.32 7.02
N PHE A 392 -1.20 8.22 7.58
CA PHE A 392 -1.06 7.94 9.02
C PHE A 392 0.42 7.76 9.36
N THR A 393 0.86 8.29 10.51
CA THR A 393 2.22 8.05 10.97
C THR A 393 2.38 6.62 11.48
N GLU A 394 3.59 6.06 11.42
CA GLU A 394 3.89 4.72 11.94
C GLU A 394 3.56 4.61 13.44
N ASN A 395 3.76 5.70 14.19
CA ASN A 395 3.43 5.77 15.61
C ASN A 395 1.91 5.70 15.87
N GLU A 396 1.07 6.35 15.04
CA GLU A 396 -0.39 6.22 15.13
C GLU A 396 -0.82 4.77 14.93
N ILE A 397 -0.26 4.09 13.93
CA ILE A 397 -0.56 2.68 13.66
C ILE A 397 -0.12 1.82 14.85
N LEU A 398 1.11 1.99 15.33
CA LEU A 398 1.65 1.20 16.43
C LEU A 398 0.85 1.39 17.73
N VAL A 399 0.56 2.64 18.10
CA VAL A 399 -0.25 2.93 19.30
C VAL A 399 -1.64 2.35 19.15
N ASN A 400 -2.27 2.50 17.97
CA ASN A 400 -3.58 1.91 17.69
C ASN A 400 -3.57 0.39 17.84
N GLU A 401 -2.55 -0.31 17.34
CA GLU A 401 -2.46 -1.77 17.47
C GLU A 401 -2.27 -2.20 18.94
N ILE A 402 -1.42 -1.51 19.69
CA ILE A 402 -1.14 -1.83 21.10
C ILE A 402 -2.39 -1.66 21.98
N VAL A 403 -3.18 -0.59 21.79
CA VAL A 403 -4.39 -0.35 22.59
C VAL A 403 -5.51 -1.35 22.27
N HIS A 404 -5.53 -1.94 21.08
CA HIS A 404 -6.55 -2.93 20.70
C HIS A 404 -6.20 -4.36 21.11
N GLN A 405 -4.98 -4.64 21.59
CA GLN A 405 -4.52 -6.01 21.83
C GLN A 405 -4.72 -6.48 23.28
N HIS A 406 -5.57 -7.49 23.50
CA HIS A 406 -6.01 -7.91 24.86
C HIS A 406 -5.58 -9.31 25.32
N ARG A 407 -5.47 -10.32 24.44
CA ARG A 407 -5.21 -11.72 24.86
C ARG A 407 -3.74 -12.12 25.00
N HIS A 408 -2.88 -11.61 24.14
CA HIS A 408 -1.44 -11.86 24.16
C HIS A 408 -0.78 -10.51 23.92
N GLY A 409 0.05 -10.03 24.86
CA GLY A 409 0.66 -8.69 24.74
C GLY A 409 1.26 -8.47 23.36
N PHE A 410 1.16 -7.24 22.83
CA PHE A 410 1.51 -6.93 21.43
C PHE A 410 2.90 -7.44 21.03
N ALA A 411 3.84 -7.39 21.97
CA ALA A 411 5.19 -7.90 21.80
C ALA A 411 5.31 -9.42 21.64
N ALA A 412 4.35 -10.23 22.12
CA ALA A 412 4.33 -11.68 21.92
C ALA A 412 3.90 -12.05 20.50
N THR A 413 3.03 -11.26 19.87
CA THR A 413 2.59 -11.47 18.47
C THR A 413 3.67 -11.11 17.46
N LEU A 414 4.62 -10.24 17.82
CA LEU A 414 5.83 -9.98 17.00
C LEU A 414 6.81 -11.18 16.94
N GLY A 415 6.53 -12.28 17.65
CA GLY A 415 7.37 -13.48 17.69
C GLY A 415 6.73 -14.73 17.08
N VAL A 416 5.47 -14.66 16.66
CA VAL A 416 4.92 -15.68 15.78
C VAL A 416 5.37 -15.29 14.39
N ASP A 417 6.19 -16.11 13.76
CA ASP A 417 6.55 -16.01 12.33
C ASP A 417 5.31 -16.28 11.44
N ASP A 418 4.23 -15.52 11.67
CA ASP A 418 3.05 -15.40 10.81
C ASP A 418 3.34 -14.49 9.59
N GLU A 419 4.60 -14.06 9.40
CA GLU A 419 5.10 -13.86 8.04
C GLU A 419 5.32 -15.25 7.46
N ASP A 420 4.23 -15.83 6.94
CA ASP A 420 4.19 -16.87 5.91
C ASP A 420 5.63 -17.31 5.55
N GLU A 421 6.21 -18.27 6.30
CA GLU A 421 7.64 -18.63 6.14
C GLU A 421 7.93 -19.09 4.69
N ASN A 422 6.87 -19.45 3.95
CA ASN A 422 6.85 -19.77 2.53
C ASN A 422 6.45 -18.62 1.59
N GLY A 423 6.14 -17.46 2.15
CA GLY A 423 5.74 -16.24 1.47
C GLY A 423 6.86 -15.73 0.58
N VAL A 424 6.46 -15.14 -0.55
CA VAL A 424 7.40 -14.63 -1.57
C VAL A 424 8.42 -13.65 -0.96
N LYS A 425 8.01 -12.85 0.03
CA LYS A 425 8.88 -11.88 0.71
C LYS A 425 9.98 -12.54 1.54
N ALA A 426 9.64 -13.53 2.37
CA ALA A 426 10.61 -14.29 3.17
C ALA A 426 11.63 -14.99 2.26
N LYS A 427 11.14 -15.62 1.19
CA LYS A 427 11.98 -16.31 0.21
C LYS A 427 12.89 -15.36 -0.59
N ILE A 428 12.39 -14.17 -0.96
CA ILE A 428 13.22 -13.13 -1.59
C ILE A 428 14.32 -12.68 -0.63
N LYS A 429 13.98 -12.41 0.64
CA LYS A 429 14.96 -12.00 1.65
C LYS A 429 16.04 -13.06 1.85
N GLU A 430 15.65 -14.30 2.05
CA GLU A 430 16.57 -15.44 2.20
C GLU A 430 17.48 -15.59 0.97
N THR A 431 16.91 -15.50 -0.24
CA THR A 431 17.68 -15.60 -1.50
C THR A 431 18.67 -14.45 -1.64
N MET A 432 18.29 -13.22 -1.29
CA MET A 432 19.18 -12.05 -1.33
C MET A 432 20.29 -12.14 -0.29
N GLU A 433 19.99 -12.59 0.93
CA GLU A 433 20.98 -12.81 1.99
C GLU A 433 21.99 -13.89 1.59
N ASN A 434 21.51 -15.02 1.05
CA ASN A 434 22.40 -16.07 0.55
C ASN A 434 23.26 -15.58 -0.61
N ALA A 435 22.69 -14.86 -1.59
CA ALA A 435 23.44 -14.29 -2.70
C ALA A 435 24.52 -13.28 -2.24
N PHE A 436 24.23 -12.48 -1.20
CA PHE A 436 25.21 -11.58 -0.59
C PHE A 436 26.38 -12.38 0.01
N TRP A 437 26.10 -13.36 0.85
CA TRP A 437 27.13 -14.16 1.50
C TRP A 437 27.93 -15.01 0.50
N ASP A 438 27.28 -15.53 -0.55
CA ASP A 438 27.96 -16.22 -1.65
C ASP A 438 28.93 -15.27 -2.38
N GLY A 439 28.53 -14.01 -2.61
CA GLY A 439 29.39 -12.99 -3.20
C GLY A 439 30.61 -12.63 -2.33
N VAL A 440 30.42 -12.52 -1.01
CA VAL A 440 31.50 -12.28 -0.04
C VAL A 440 32.45 -13.49 0.00
N MET A 441 31.90 -14.70 0.02
CA MET A 441 32.67 -15.94 0.03
C MET A 441 33.48 -16.12 -1.27
N GLU A 442 32.90 -15.82 -2.43
CA GLU A 442 33.58 -15.88 -3.73
C GLU A 442 34.72 -14.86 -3.81
N SER A 443 34.50 -13.63 -3.32
CA SER A 443 35.52 -12.57 -3.28
C SER A 443 36.74 -12.96 -2.42
N MET A 444 36.56 -13.87 -1.48
CA MET A 444 37.61 -14.37 -0.59
C MET A 444 38.28 -15.65 -1.10
N ARG A 445 37.73 -16.30 -2.13
CA ARG A 445 38.31 -17.48 -2.81
C ARG A 445 39.20 -17.12 -3.99
N GLN A 446 39.22 -15.86 -4.43
CA GLN A 446 40.06 -15.37 -5.53
C GLN A 446 41.56 -15.44 -5.18
N GLU A 447 42.43 -15.49 -6.19
CA GLU A 447 43.90 -15.56 -6.03
C GLU A 447 44.48 -14.40 -5.20
N GLN A 448 43.79 -13.26 -5.16
CA GLN A 448 43.99 -12.18 -4.18
C GLN A 448 42.69 -11.95 -3.39
N PRO A 449 42.61 -12.35 -2.12
CA PRO A 449 41.38 -12.18 -1.33
C PRO A 449 41.14 -10.70 -1.02
N ASP A 450 39.90 -10.23 -1.25
CA ASP A 450 39.50 -8.86 -0.89
C ASP A 450 39.23 -8.76 0.62
N LEU A 451 40.30 -8.55 1.39
CA LEU A 451 40.27 -8.36 2.84
C LEU A 451 39.48 -7.12 3.29
N SER A 452 39.06 -6.24 2.36
CA SER A 452 38.20 -5.09 2.70
C SER A 452 36.83 -5.53 3.22
N TRP A 453 36.35 -6.72 2.84
CA TRP A 453 35.08 -7.26 3.33
C TRP A 453 35.12 -7.62 4.82
N VAL A 454 36.20 -8.25 5.28
CA VAL A 454 36.37 -8.57 6.71
C VAL A 454 36.37 -7.29 7.54
N LEU A 455 37.04 -6.24 7.06
CA LEU A 455 37.09 -4.95 7.72
C LEU A 455 35.70 -4.29 7.79
N LYS A 456 34.93 -4.29 6.69
CA LYS A 456 33.55 -3.78 6.66
C LYS A 456 32.64 -4.53 7.63
N LEU A 457 32.67 -5.86 7.61
CA LEU A 457 31.82 -6.69 8.47
C LEU A 457 32.19 -6.57 9.95
N MET A 458 33.48 -6.51 10.29
CA MET A 458 33.92 -6.25 11.67
C MET A 458 33.55 -4.84 12.15
N THR A 459 33.60 -3.85 11.26
CA THR A 459 33.13 -2.49 11.56
C THR A 459 31.64 -2.49 11.88
N GLU A 460 30.85 -3.21 11.08
CA GLU A 460 29.41 -3.39 11.31
C GLU A 460 29.14 -4.09 12.65
N VAL A 461 29.84 -5.18 12.97
CA VAL A 461 29.74 -5.87 14.26
C VAL A 461 30.03 -4.92 15.43
N ARG A 462 31.11 -4.13 15.35
CA ARG A 462 31.47 -3.15 16.40
C ARG A 462 30.38 -2.10 16.58
N ASP A 463 29.95 -1.48 15.48
CA ASP A 463 29.01 -0.37 15.51
C ASP A 463 27.63 -0.81 16.03
N GLU A 464 27.18 -2.00 15.61
CA GLU A 464 25.94 -2.63 16.07
C GLU A 464 25.98 -3.01 17.56
N LEU A 465 27.10 -3.58 18.03
CA LEU A 465 27.29 -3.85 19.46
C LEU A 465 27.28 -2.55 20.28
N CYS A 466 27.89 -1.48 19.79
CA CYS A 466 27.87 -0.17 20.43
C CYS A 466 26.48 0.47 20.46
N GLU A 467 25.65 0.26 19.43
CA GLU A 467 24.27 0.76 19.36
C GLU A 467 23.39 0.10 20.42
N MET A 468 23.48 -1.22 20.56
CA MET A 468 22.68 -2.02 21.51
C MET A 468 23.16 -1.91 22.96
N SER A 469 24.44 -1.61 23.17
CA SER A 469 25.06 -1.60 24.51
C SER A 469 24.83 -0.30 25.29
N PRO A 470 24.85 -0.37 26.64
CA PRO A 470 24.92 0.82 27.48
C PRO A 470 26.12 1.71 27.14
N LYS A 471 25.98 3.02 27.36
CA LYS A 471 27.04 4.01 27.05
C LYS A 471 28.39 3.68 27.71
N SER A 472 28.37 3.02 28.88
CA SER A 472 29.57 2.60 29.61
C SER A 472 30.41 1.53 28.90
N TRP A 473 29.81 0.70 28.05
CA TRP A 473 30.50 -0.40 27.37
C TRP A 473 31.05 -0.01 26.01
N ARG A 474 30.61 1.12 25.45
CA ARG A 474 31.01 1.54 24.09
C ARG A 474 32.52 1.72 23.94
N GLN A 475 33.18 2.25 24.97
CA GLN A 475 34.64 2.41 24.95
C GLN A 475 35.34 1.05 25.00
N GLU A 476 34.92 0.15 25.90
CA GLU A 476 35.46 -1.22 26.00
C GLU A 476 35.31 -1.99 24.67
N ILE A 477 34.15 -1.87 24.00
CA ILE A 477 33.90 -2.51 22.70
C ILE A 477 34.77 -1.91 21.60
N THR A 478 34.96 -0.59 21.59
CA THR A 478 35.78 0.10 20.58
C THR A 478 37.27 -0.21 20.75
N ASP A 479 37.74 -0.28 22.00
CA ASP A 479 39.13 -0.60 22.32
C ASP A 479 39.44 -2.09 22.03
N ALA A 480 38.46 -2.98 22.27
CA ALA A 480 38.61 -4.40 21.96
C ALA A 480 38.52 -4.69 20.45
N ILE A 481 37.60 -4.05 19.73
CA ILE A 481 37.44 -4.16 18.27
C ILE A 481 38.01 -2.91 17.60
N ASP A 482 39.32 -2.75 17.72
CA ASP A 482 40.05 -1.64 17.10
C ASP A 482 40.22 -1.89 15.59
N ILE A 483 39.54 -1.07 14.79
CA ILE A 483 39.54 -1.15 13.32
C ILE A 483 40.86 -0.64 12.73
N ASP A 484 41.56 0.28 13.38
CA ASP A 484 42.85 0.77 12.91
C ASP A 484 43.92 -0.32 13.06
N ILE A 485 43.93 -1.01 14.20
CA ILE A 485 44.77 -2.20 14.43
C ILE A 485 44.40 -3.30 13.44
N LEU A 486 43.10 -3.60 13.26
CA LEU A 486 42.65 -4.60 12.29
C LEU A 486 43.09 -4.25 10.86
N THR A 487 43.01 -2.97 10.47
CA THR A 487 43.47 -2.48 9.17
C THR A 487 44.98 -2.70 9.00
N GLN A 488 45.76 -2.44 10.04
CA GLN A 488 47.21 -2.65 10.01
C GLN A 488 47.57 -4.14 9.89
N VAL A 489 46.87 -5.01 10.63
CA VAL A 489 47.03 -6.48 10.55
C VAL A 489 46.69 -6.98 9.15
N LEU A 490 45.59 -6.53 8.55
CA LEU A 490 45.19 -6.97 7.20
C LEU A 490 46.13 -6.45 6.10
N LYS A 491 46.68 -5.23 6.25
CA LYS A 491 47.69 -4.66 5.31
C LYS A 491 49.03 -5.41 5.31
N SER A 492 49.34 -6.13 6.39
CA SER A 492 50.56 -6.94 6.47
C SER A 492 50.54 -8.19 5.58
N GLY A 493 49.39 -8.51 4.97
CA GLY A 493 49.23 -9.64 4.04
C GLY A 493 49.03 -11.00 4.72
N THR A 494 49.12 -11.06 6.05
CA THR A 494 48.82 -12.25 6.86
C THR A 494 47.46 -12.12 7.54
N LEU A 495 46.52 -13.00 7.18
CA LEU A 495 45.27 -13.14 7.91
C LEU A 495 45.57 -13.86 9.25
N ASP A 496 45.74 -13.12 10.34
CA ASP A 496 45.91 -13.70 11.68
C ASP A 496 44.56 -14.22 12.20
N ILE A 497 44.32 -15.51 11.97
CA ILE A 497 43.12 -16.23 12.39
C ILE A 497 42.95 -16.19 13.91
N ASN A 498 44.05 -16.24 14.67
CA ASN A 498 43.99 -16.27 16.12
C ASN A 498 43.56 -14.91 16.67
N TYR A 499 44.06 -13.82 16.08
CA TYR A 499 43.62 -12.47 16.43
C TYR A 499 42.13 -12.27 16.11
N LEU A 500 41.69 -12.64 14.91
CA LEU A 500 40.30 -12.47 14.50
C LEU A 500 39.34 -13.41 15.27
N GLY A 501 39.79 -14.61 15.60
CA GLY A 501 39.07 -15.54 16.47
C GLY A 501 38.80 -14.93 17.85
N LYS A 502 39.79 -14.26 18.45
CA LYS A 502 39.62 -13.54 19.72
C LYS A 502 38.63 -12.38 19.61
N LEU A 503 38.64 -11.66 18.48
CA LEU A 503 37.67 -10.58 18.24
C LEU A 503 36.23 -11.10 18.13
N LEU A 504 36.05 -12.22 17.42
CA LEU A 504 34.74 -12.89 17.32
C LEU A 504 34.29 -13.44 18.68
N GLU A 505 35.20 -14.04 19.46
CA GLU A 505 34.93 -14.51 20.81
C GLU A 505 34.52 -13.36 21.75
N PHE A 506 35.20 -12.21 21.66
CA PHE A 506 34.80 -11.01 22.38
C PHE A 506 33.41 -10.51 21.99
N ALA A 507 33.12 -10.44 20.68
CA ALA A 507 31.82 -10.05 20.17
C ALA A 507 30.70 -10.98 20.70
N LEU A 508 30.93 -12.28 20.68
CA LEU A 508 30.00 -13.28 21.19
C LEU A 508 29.82 -13.19 22.71
N THR A 509 30.90 -13.02 23.46
CA THR A 509 30.82 -12.83 24.92
C THR A 509 30.03 -11.56 25.26
N THR A 510 30.18 -10.51 24.45
CA THR A 510 29.41 -9.27 24.61
C THR A 510 27.93 -9.49 24.28
N LEU A 511 27.62 -10.24 23.23
CA LEU A 511 26.25 -10.64 22.90
C LEU A 511 25.60 -11.45 24.03
N GLN A 512 26.32 -12.41 24.60
CA GLN A 512 25.84 -13.20 25.74
C GLN A 512 25.48 -12.32 26.94
N LYS A 513 26.30 -11.31 27.24
CA LYS A 513 26.02 -10.35 28.31
C LYS A 513 24.76 -9.50 28.09
N LEU A 514 24.38 -9.27 26.82
CA LEU A 514 23.20 -8.49 26.44
C LEU A 514 21.93 -9.35 26.27
N SER A 515 22.09 -10.65 26.04
CA SER A 515 21.00 -11.61 25.83
C SER A 515 20.25 -11.96 27.12
N ALA A 516 19.02 -12.45 26.96
CA ALA A 516 18.26 -13.00 28.08
C ALA A 516 18.79 -14.40 28.46
N PRO A 517 18.72 -14.81 29.75
CA PRO A 517 19.22 -16.11 30.18
C PRO A 517 18.61 -17.30 29.42
N ALA A 518 17.36 -17.18 28.96
CA ALA A 518 16.66 -18.23 28.21
C ALA A 518 17.21 -18.44 26.78
N THR A 519 17.79 -17.42 26.14
CA THR A 519 18.35 -17.50 24.78
C THR A 519 19.88 -17.66 24.78
N ASP A 520 20.53 -17.45 25.93
CA ASP A 520 21.97 -17.63 26.12
C ASP A 520 22.41 -19.10 25.94
N ASP A 521 21.66 -20.06 26.48
CA ASP A 521 21.99 -21.49 26.37
C ASP A 521 21.90 -22.00 24.92
N GLU A 522 20.90 -21.54 24.16
CA GLU A 522 20.76 -21.84 22.72
C GLU A 522 21.88 -21.20 21.90
N MET A 523 22.23 -19.93 22.20
CA MET A 523 23.34 -19.23 21.56
C MET A 523 24.68 -19.93 21.83
N LYS A 524 24.91 -20.40 23.07
CA LYS A 524 26.11 -21.17 23.46
C LYS A 524 26.20 -22.49 22.70
N ALA A 525 25.11 -23.24 22.62
CA ALA A 525 25.07 -24.49 21.87
C ALA A 525 25.34 -24.26 20.37
N ALA A 526 24.72 -23.24 19.77
CA ALA A 526 24.95 -22.87 18.37
C ALA A 526 26.40 -22.43 18.11
N HIS A 527 27.00 -21.70 19.04
CA HIS A 527 28.41 -21.30 18.96
C HIS A 527 29.36 -22.51 19.06
N GLN A 528 29.12 -23.42 20.00
CA GLN A 528 29.90 -24.66 20.14
C GLN A 528 29.81 -25.54 18.89
N ASN A 529 28.62 -25.64 18.29
CA ASN A 529 28.41 -26.33 17.02
C ASN A 529 29.19 -25.68 15.88
N LEU A 530 29.19 -24.35 15.78
CA LEU A 530 29.97 -23.62 14.78
C LEU A 530 31.48 -23.85 14.97
N LEU A 531 31.99 -23.81 16.20
CA LEU A 531 33.39 -24.13 16.49
C LEU A 531 33.73 -25.58 16.10
N ALA A 532 32.83 -26.53 16.36
CA ALA A 532 33.00 -27.92 15.96
C ALA A 532 33.01 -28.09 14.42
N GLU A 533 32.13 -27.40 13.70
CA GLU A 533 32.11 -27.39 12.23
C GLU A 533 33.37 -26.77 11.62
N LEU A 534 33.91 -25.72 12.24
CA LEU A 534 35.17 -25.10 11.81
C LEU A 534 36.36 -26.02 12.08
N GLY A 535 36.34 -26.79 13.17
CA GLY A 535 37.38 -27.77 13.51
C GLY A 535 37.42 -29.00 12.58
N GLN A 536 36.28 -29.43 12.04
CA GLN A 536 36.21 -30.60 11.14
C GLN A 536 36.61 -30.30 9.68
N ASN A 537 36.63 -29.03 9.27
CA ASN A 537 36.99 -28.61 7.91
C ASN A 537 38.50 -28.35 7.71
N SER A 538 39.35 -28.79 8.64
CA SER A 538 40.81 -28.79 8.49
C SER A 538 41.23 -29.87 7.48
N PRO A 539 41.72 -29.53 6.26
CA PRO A 539 42.28 -30.52 5.37
C PRO A 539 43.62 -30.98 5.93
N THR A 540 43.71 -32.26 6.25
CA THR A 540 44.99 -32.97 6.25
C THR A 540 45.59 -32.88 4.84
N GLY A 541 46.56 -32.00 4.67
CA GLY A 541 47.42 -31.96 3.48
C GLY A 541 47.16 -30.81 2.51
N GLU A 542 48.22 -30.04 2.28
CA GLU A 542 48.44 -29.00 1.27
C GLU A 542 47.95 -27.57 1.52
N VAL A 543 48.95 -26.69 1.49
CA VAL A 543 48.98 -25.27 1.82
C VAL A 543 48.23 -24.47 0.75
N SER A 544 46.97 -24.12 1.02
CA SER A 544 46.35 -22.96 0.38
C SER A 544 45.67 -22.11 1.46
N ASN A 545 45.77 -20.78 1.35
CA ASN A 545 45.23 -19.81 2.32
C ASN A 545 43.69 -19.75 2.32
N SER A 546 43.01 -20.61 1.56
CA SER A 546 41.56 -20.56 1.30
C SER A 546 40.62 -21.12 2.40
N PRO A 547 40.96 -22.15 3.22
CA PRO A 547 40.02 -22.71 4.21
C PRO A 547 39.89 -21.82 5.46
N SER A 548 40.92 -21.03 5.76
CA SER A 548 40.98 -20.11 6.90
C SER A 548 40.04 -18.89 6.73
N ALA A 549 40.05 -18.26 5.54
CA ALA A 549 39.18 -17.13 5.23
C ALA A 549 37.69 -17.50 5.28
N VAL A 550 37.35 -18.71 4.86
CA VAL A 550 35.99 -19.24 4.89
C VAL A 550 35.47 -19.39 6.33
N ALA A 551 36.33 -19.86 7.25
CA ALA A 551 35.97 -20.00 8.66
C ALA A 551 35.63 -18.66 9.31
N VAL A 552 36.42 -17.64 9.00
CA VAL A 552 36.22 -16.25 9.45
C VAL A 552 34.89 -15.67 8.99
N ILE A 553 34.56 -15.81 7.70
CA ILE A 553 33.32 -15.27 7.13
C ILE A 553 32.10 -15.97 7.73
N LYS A 554 32.18 -17.28 7.95
CA LYS A 554 31.13 -18.03 8.66
C LYS A 554 30.93 -17.53 10.09
N GLY A 555 32.03 -17.29 10.82
CA GLY A 555 31.98 -16.71 12.16
C GLY A 555 31.34 -15.31 12.18
N LEU A 556 31.72 -14.44 11.26
CA LEU A 556 31.13 -13.11 11.07
C LEU A 556 29.64 -13.16 10.75
N ARG A 557 29.24 -14.02 9.80
CA ARG A 557 27.84 -14.25 9.45
C ARG A 557 27.03 -14.67 10.67
N PHE A 558 27.56 -15.58 11.47
CA PHE A 558 26.90 -16.03 12.69
C PHE A 558 26.74 -14.89 13.71
N VAL A 559 27.80 -14.14 14.00
CA VAL A 559 27.73 -12.99 14.94
C VAL A 559 26.69 -11.96 14.49
N LEU A 560 26.66 -11.61 13.20
CA LEU A 560 25.68 -10.66 12.65
C LEU A 560 24.25 -11.21 12.71
N GLN A 561 24.04 -12.50 12.46
CA GLN A 561 22.73 -13.14 12.65
C GLN A 561 22.28 -13.08 14.10
N GLN A 562 23.18 -13.35 15.06
CA GLN A 562 22.88 -13.24 16.49
C GLN A 562 22.58 -11.79 16.91
N ILE A 563 23.29 -10.80 16.36
CA ILE A 563 22.97 -9.37 16.54
C ILE A 563 21.53 -9.09 16.09
N GLN A 564 21.11 -9.56 14.91
CA GLN A 564 19.75 -9.32 14.40
C GLN A 564 18.67 -9.96 15.28
N ILE A 565 18.90 -11.16 15.80
CA ILE A 565 18.01 -11.83 16.75
C ILE A 565 17.90 -10.98 18.04
N LEU A 566 19.04 -10.57 18.58
CA LEU A 566 19.09 -9.75 19.79
C LEU A 566 18.42 -8.38 19.60
N LYS A 567 18.59 -7.70 18.46
CA LYS A 567 17.89 -6.44 18.16
C LYS A 567 16.37 -6.61 18.20
N LYS A 568 15.86 -7.73 17.67
CA LYS A 568 14.42 -8.06 17.75
C LYS A 568 13.98 -8.27 19.20
N ASP A 569 14.75 -9.00 19.99
CA ASP A 569 14.42 -9.26 21.39
C ASP A 569 14.51 -8.01 22.28
N ILE A 570 15.52 -7.15 22.09
CA ILE A 570 15.62 -5.85 22.76
C ILE A 570 14.42 -4.98 22.39
N SER A 571 14.05 -4.93 21.11
CA SER A 571 12.89 -4.16 20.65
C SER A 571 11.60 -4.68 21.27
N ARG A 572 11.42 -6.01 21.31
CA ARG A 572 10.31 -6.69 21.97
C ARG A 572 10.24 -6.34 23.45
N ALA A 573 11.37 -6.39 24.16
CA ALA A 573 11.45 -6.03 25.58
C ALA A 573 11.09 -4.56 25.82
N ARG A 574 11.62 -3.63 25.00
CA ARG A 574 11.27 -2.21 25.07
C ARG A 574 9.78 -1.97 24.84
N ILE A 575 9.18 -2.63 23.85
CA ILE A 575 7.74 -2.55 23.59
C ILE A 575 6.95 -3.08 24.79
N ARG A 576 7.33 -4.23 25.37
CA ARG A 576 6.69 -4.76 26.60
C ARG A 576 6.75 -3.77 27.77
N MET A 577 7.86 -3.04 27.92
CA MET A 577 7.99 -2.02 28.97
C MET A 577 7.07 -0.82 28.73
N MET A 578 6.88 -0.42 27.47
CA MET A 578 6.03 0.73 27.11
C MET A 578 4.54 0.37 27.02
N GLU A 579 4.21 -0.89 26.76
CA GLU A 579 2.84 -1.38 26.52
C GLU A 579 1.83 -0.97 27.62
N PRO A 580 2.12 -1.07 28.93
CA PRO A 580 1.19 -0.62 29.97
C PRO A 580 0.91 0.89 29.93
N MET A 581 1.91 1.70 29.57
CA MET A 581 1.75 3.16 29.44
C MET A 581 0.91 3.51 28.21
N ILE A 582 1.12 2.79 27.10
CA ILE A 582 0.39 2.99 25.86
C ILE A 582 -1.06 2.52 25.99
N LYS A 583 -1.30 1.37 26.65
CA LYS A 583 -2.66 0.89 26.97
C LYS A 583 -3.39 1.76 27.98
N GLY A 584 -2.65 2.54 28.76
CA GLY A 584 -3.19 3.56 29.66
C GLY A 584 -3.76 4.79 28.94
N PRO A 585 -4.18 5.82 29.68
CA PRO A 585 -4.80 7.02 29.11
C PRO A 585 -3.90 7.76 28.12
N ALA A 586 -2.57 7.67 28.28
CA ALA A 586 -1.61 8.36 27.42
C ALA A 586 -1.69 7.94 25.94
N GLY A 587 -1.92 6.65 25.65
CA GLY A 587 -2.09 6.20 24.27
C GLY A 587 -3.39 6.68 23.65
N LEU A 588 -4.48 6.71 24.42
CA LEU A 588 -5.77 7.23 23.98
C LEU A 588 -5.71 8.75 23.70
N GLU A 589 -5.08 9.52 24.59
CA GLU A 589 -4.84 10.95 24.41
C GLU A 589 -3.98 11.23 23.17
N TYR A 590 -2.95 10.40 22.94
CA TYR A 590 -2.12 10.51 21.74
C TYR A 590 -2.95 10.32 20.45
N LEU A 591 -3.77 9.26 20.38
CA LEU A 591 -4.65 9.02 19.24
C LEU A 591 -5.70 10.14 19.08
N GLN A 592 -6.25 10.63 20.18
CA GLN A 592 -7.22 11.73 20.17
C GLN A 592 -6.58 13.01 19.61
N LYS A 593 -5.36 13.34 20.04
CA LYS A 593 -4.61 14.50 19.55
C LYS A 593 -4.24 14.34 18.07
N ALA A 594 -3.78 13.16 17.66
CA ALA A 594 -3.48 12.87 16.27
C ALA A 594 -4.72 13.03 15.37
N PHE A 595 -5.87 12.52 15.83
CA PHE A 595 -7.14 12.67 15.14
C PHE A 595 -7.60 14.13 15.07
N SER A 596 -7.52 14.88 16.17
CA SER A 596 -7.87 16.31 16.21
C SER A 596 -6.97 17.16 15.31
N ASN A 597 -5.68 16.82 15.19
CA ASN A 597 -4.77 17.53 14.28
C ASN A 597 -5.15 17.32 12.81
N ARG A 598 -5.74 16.17 12.48
CA ARG A 598 -6.10 15.76 11.12
C ARG A 598 -7.50 16.22 10.70
N TYR A 599 -8.48 16.11 11.59
CA TYR A 599 -9.89 16.36 11.29
C TYR A 599 -10.49 17.57 12.02
N GLY A 600 -9.69 18.26 12.84
CA GLY A 600 -10.11 19.41 13.62
C GLY A 600 -10.86 19.05 14.91
N PRO A 601 -11.27 20.08 15.68
CA PRO A 601 -11.95 19.88 16.96
C PRO A 601 -13.36 19.29 16.79
N PRO A 602 -13.95 18.72 17.86
CA PRO A 602 -15.28 18.10 17.83
C PRO A 602 -16.39 18.99 17.27
N SER A 603 -16.33 20.31 17.50
CA SER A 603 -17.31 21.29 17.00
C SER A 603 -17.47 21.28 15.47
N ASN A 604 -16.44 20.88 14.73
CA ASN A 604 -16.45 20.87 13.27
C ASN A 604 -16.84 19.50 12.69
N ALA A 605 -17.17 18.51 13.54
CA ALA A 605 -17.37 17.11 13.14
C ALA A 605 -18.38 16.95 12.00
N SER A 606 -19.48 17.71 11.98
CA SER A 606 -20.49 17.65 10.92
C SER A 606 -19.95 17.98 9.52
N THR A 607 -18.90 18.81 9.45
CA THR A 607 -18.25 19.21 8.18
C THR A 607 -17.01 18.40 7.88
N SER A 608 -16.24 18.01 8.90
CA SER A 608 -14.96 17.31 8.72
C SER A 608 -15.08 15.79 8.66
N LEU A 609 -16.19 15.20 9.13
CA LEU A 609 -16.43 13.76 9.19
C LEU A 609 -17.70 13.33 8.43
N PRO A 610 -17.81 13.61 7.12
CA PRO A 610 -19.01 13.30 6.34
C PRO A 610 -19.33 11.80 6.27
N LEU A 611 -18.33 10.92 6.16
CA LEU A 611 -18.57 9.48 6.08
C LEU A 611 -19.04 8.92 7.42
N THR A 612 -18.44 9.38 8.52
CA THR A 612 -18.86 9.01 9.88
C THR A 612 -20.28 9.47 10.15
N LYS A 613 -20.66 10.70 9.74
CA LYS A 613 -22.03 11.20 9.86
C LYS A 613 -23.04 10.34 9.07
N ASN A 614 -22.72 10.03 7.82
CA ASN A 614 -23.57 9.19 6.97
C ASN A 614 -23.73 7.78 7.55
N TRP A 615 -22.66 7.20 8.05
CA TRP A 615 -22.67 5.89 8.71
C TRP A 615 -23.57 5.88 9.94
N LEU A 616 -23.44 6.85 10.85
CA LEU A 616 -24.32 6.95 12.03
C LEU A 616 -25.78 7.18 11.65
N SER A 617 -26.04 7.96 10.60
CA SER A 617 -27.41 8.21 10.11
C SER A 617 -28.06 6.93 9.58
N LEU A 618 -27.27 6.06 8.92
CA LEU A 618 -27.74 4.75 8.44
C LEU A 618 -28.04 3.79 9.60
N VAL A 619 -27.28 3.88 10.69
CA VAL A 619 -27.42 3.01 11.87
C VAL A 619 -28.57 3.45 12.78
N SER A 620 -28.78 4.77 12.91
CA SER A 620 -29.77 5.40 13.79
C SER A 620 -31.14 4.70 13.87
N PRO A 621 -31.86 4.41 12.76
CA PRO A 621 -33.20 3.83 12.83
C PRO A 621 -33.25 2.43 13.44
N ASN A 622 -32.13 1.70 13.44
CA ASN A 622 -32.08 0.31 13.90
C ASN A 622 -31.66 0.18 15.37
N VAL A 623 -31.06 1.22 15.97
CA VAL A 623 -30.42 1.11 17.28
C VAL A 623 -31.42 0.77 18.39
N GLU A 624 -32.51 1.52 18.49
CA GLU A 624 -33.52 1.31 19.53
C GLU A 624 -34.22 -0.04 19.40
N GLN A 625 -34.53 -0.45 18.16
CA GLN A 625 -35.09 -1.77 17.87
C GLN A 625 -34.12 -2.88 18.29
N VAL A 626 -32.85 -2.79 17.88
CA VAL A 626 -31.83 -3.79 18.19
C VAL A 626 -31.62 -3.92 19.70
N TRP A 627 -31.61 -2.79 20.42
CA TRP A 627 -31.49 -2.77 21.87
C TRP A 627 -32.73 -3.39 22.55
N GLY A 628 -33.93 -3.04 22.10
CA GLY A 628 -35.18 -3.64 22.59
C GLY A 628 -35.22 -5.16 22.42
N GLU A 629 -34.88 -5.65 21.23
CA GLU A 629 -34.80 -7.10 20.94
C GLU A 629 -33.74 -7.80 21.81
N HIS A 630 -32.62 -7.13 22.10
CA HIS A 630 -31.59 -7.66 22.99
C HIS A 630 -32.12 -7.76 24.43
N MET A 631 -32.76 -6.71 24.94
CA MET A 631 -33.34 -6.70 26.29
C MET A 631 -34.46 -7.75 26.45
N GLU A 632 -35.26 -7.96 25.42
CA GLU A 632 -36.25 -9.05 25.40
C GLU A 632 -35.56 -10.42 25.43
N SER A 633 -34.52 -10.62 24.63
CA SER A 633 -33.74 -11.88 24.60
C SER A 633 -33.06 -12.17 25.94
N VAL A 634 -32.54 -11.12 26.61
CA VAL A 634 -32.01 -11.18 27.97
C VAL A 634 -33.09 -11.59 28.96
N SER A 635 -34.27 -10.98 28.89
CA SER A 635 -35.37 -11.24 29.83
C SER A 635 -35.93 -12.65 29.69
N ASN A 636 -35.85 -13.22 28.49
CA ASN A 636 -36.23 -14.59 28.17
C ASN A 636 -35.14 -15.62 28.51
N LEU A 637 -33.96 -15.20 28.94
CA LEU A 637 -32.89 -16.11 29.34
C LEU A 637 -33.22 -16.69 30.73
N PRO A 638 -33.32 -18.02 30.89
CA PRO A 638 -33.59 -18.61 32.19
C PRO A 638 -32.45 -18.27 33.16
N ALA A 639 -32.79 -17.66 34.29
CA ALA A 639 -31.87 -17.54 35.41
C ALA A 639 -31.49 -18.95 35.87
N THR A 640 -30.19 -19.23 36.00
CA THR A 640 -29.50 -20.51 36.31
C THR A 640 -29.32 -21.55 35.19
N PRO A 641 -28.08 -22.06 34.97
CA PRO A 641 -27.78 -23.10 34.00
C PRO A 641 -28.06 -24.47 34.62
N SER A 642 -29.33 -24.86 34.72
CA SER A 642 -29.68 -26.26 34.95
C SER A 642 -29.75 -26.98 33.61
N SER A 643 -28.89 -27.99 33.46
CA SER A 643 -28.82 -28.95 32.36
C SER A 643 -30.20 -29.32 31.81
N ALA A 644 -30.60 -28.69 30.70
CA ALA A 644 -31.77 -29.07 29.94
C ALA A 644 -31.29 -29.83 28.70
N SER A 645 -31.55 -31.13 28.72
CA SER A 645 -31.56 -32.09 27.62
C SER A 645 -31.72 -31.48 26.22
N HIS A 646 -30.94 -32.00 25.27
CA HIS A 646 -31.05 -31.78 23.83
C HIS A 646 -32.50 -31.83 23.32
N GLY A 647 -33.13 -30.66 23.25
CA GLY A 647 -34.40 -30.43 22.56
C GLY A 647 -34.15 -29.55 21.34
N ILE A 648 -34.16 -30.17 20.17
CA ILE A 648 -34.07 -29.52 18.86
C ILE A 648 -35.34 -28.65 18.65
N PRO A 649 -35.25 -27.39 18.19
CA PRO A 649 -36.41 -26.71 17.62
C PRO A 649 -36.70 -27.34 16.25
N SER A 650 -37.76 -28.15 16.17
CA SER A 650 -38.25 -28.74 14.94
C SER A 650 -38.88 -27.67 14.03
N ILE A 651 -38.24 -27.35 12.91
CA ILE A 651 -38.97 -27.02 11.68
C ILE A 651 -39.17 -28.35 10.94
N ALA A 652 -40.22 -29.08 11.33
CA ALA A 652 -40.76 -30.16 10.54
C ALA A 652 -42.26 -30.27 10.82
N LEU A 653 -43.01 -30.46 9.73
CA LEU A 653 -44.46 -30.59 9.68
C LEU A 653 -45.00 -31.62 10.68
N ARG A 654 -46.13 -31.26 11.32
CA ARG A 654 -46.98 -32.01 12.26
C ARG A 654 -46.84 -33.55 12.29
N THR A 655 -46.64 -34.13 13.48
CA THR A 655 -47.58 -35.04 14.20
C THR A 655 -47.04 -35.37 15.61
N GLY A 656 -47.92 -35.56 16.60
CA GLY A 656 -47.61 -35.47 18.03
C GLY A 656 -47.22 -36.74 18.79
N GLY A 657 -46.93 -36.57 20.08
CA GLY A 657 -46.76 -37.64 21.08
C GLY A 657 -45.89 -37.22 22.27
N SER A 658 -46.48 -37.19 23.48
CA SER A 658 -45.92 -36.76 24.78
C SER A 658 -45.11 -37.83 25.53
N VAL A 659 -44.29 -37.44 26.54
CA VAL A 659 -44.29 -37.92 27.96
C VAL A 659 -43.02 -37.46 28.75
N SER A 660 -43.19 -37.33 30.07
CA SER A 660 -42.47 -36.55 31.11
C SER A 660 -41.19 -37.09 31.78
N ALA A 661 -40.35 -36.13 32.18
CA ALA A 661 -39.62 -35.85 33.45
C ALA A 661 -39.20 -36.92 34.50
N ALA A 662 -37.93 -36.84 34.94
CA ALA A 662 -37.36 -36.90 36.33
C ALA A 662 -35.81 -37.08 36.20
N SER A 663 -34.87 -36.62 37.04
CA SER A 663 -34.79 -36.03 38.38
C SER A 663 -33.43 -35.32 38.56
N ALA A 664 -33.33 -34.38 39.51
CA ALA A 664 -32.18 -33.51 39.75
C ALA A 664 -31.35 -33.89 40.99
N MET A 665 -30.02 -33.68 40.95
CA MET A 665 -29.11 -33.33 42.07
C MET A 665 -27.77 -32.83 41.47
N ARG A 666 -26.90 -32.04 42.09
CA ARG A 666 -26.96 -30.91 43.03
C ARG A 666 -25.56 -30.25 42.90
N SER A 667 -25.51 -28.92 42.91
CA SER A 667 -24.37 -28.05 42.59
C SER A 667 -23.25 -28.00 43.65
N LEU A 668 -22.04 -27.60 43.21
CA LEU A 668 -21.03 -26.88 44.00
C LEU A 668 -20.10 -26.06 43.05
N GLU A 669 -20.21 -24.73 43.13
CA GLU A 669 -19.15 -23.74 42.78
C GLU A 669 -18.09 -23.70 43.91
N PRO A 670 -16.95 -22.95 43.86
CA PRO A 670 -16.55 -21.85 42.95
C PRO A 670 -15.05 -21.84 42.53
N ILE A 671 -14.64 -20.88 41.68
CA ILE A 671 -13.64 -19.81 41.98
C ILE A 671 -13.22 -19.09 40.68
N SER A 672 -13.29 -17.75 40.76
CA SER A 672 -12.93 -16.69 39.81
C SER A 672 -11.44 -16.70 39.38
N ILE A 673 -11.18 -16.51 38.08
CA ILE A 673 -10.16 -15.68 37.41
C ILE A 673 -10.50 -15.65 35.90
N GLY A 674 -10.74 -14.47 35.32
CA GLY A 674 -10.93 -14.29 33.87
C GLY A 674 -11.71 -13.01 33.52
N GLU A 675 -11.01 -11.92 33.21
CA GLU A 675 -11.62 -10.64 32.79
C GLU A 675 -12.30 -10.78 31.42
N GLY A 676 -13.63 -10.91 31.41
CA GLY A 676 -14.45 -10.79 30.21
C GLY A 676 -14.64 -9.33 29.79
N GLN A 677 -14.81 -9.09 28.49
CA GLN A 677 -15.17 -7.77 27.95
C GLN A 677 -16.57 -7.35 28.41
N PRO A 678 -16.78 -6.04 28.65
CA PRO A 678 -17.99 -5.55 29.31
C PRO A 678 -19.25 -5.70 28.46
N GLU A 679 -20.37 -5.92 29.16
CA GLU A 679 -21.71 -5.80 28.59
C GLU A 679 -22.00 -4.34 28.19
N CYS A 680 -22.84 -4.16 27.17
CA CYS A 680 -23.30 -2.83 26.78
C CYS A 680 -24.35 -2.35 27.80
N ASN A 681 -24.14 -1.17 28.39
CA ASN A 681 -25.05 -0.59 29.37
C ASN A 681 -26.21 0.21 28.75
N GLY A 682 -26.31 0.23 27.42
CA GLY A 682 -27.27 1.07 26.69
C GLY A 682 -26.88 2.55 26.61
N GLU A 683 -25.63 2.89 26.94
CA GLU A 683 -25.11 4.25 26.72
C GLU A 683 -25.18 4.59 25.23
N ARG A 684 -25.73 5.76 24.89
CA ARG A 684 -26.08 6.12 23.51
C ARG A 684 -24.89 5.98 22.56
N ILE A 685 -23.71 6.48 22.92
CA ILE A 685 -22.53 6.44 22.03
C ILE A 685 -22.02 5.01 21.85
N ASP A 686 -21.79 4.28 22.95
CA ASP A 686 -21.31 2.89 22.92
C ASP A 686 -22.26 1.99 22.11
N LEU A 687 -23.57 2.13 22.33
CA LEU A 687 -24.58 1.36 21.62
C LEU A 687 -24.57 1.66 20.11
N PHE A 688 -24.51 2.93 19.71
CA PHE A 688 -24.41 3.31 18.28
C PHE A 688 -23.15 2.74 17.63
N ILE A 689 -22.01 2.78 18.31
CA ILE A 689 -20.74 2.25 17.79
C ILE A 689 -20.82 0.73 17.65
N ARG A 690 -21.28 0.00 18.69
CA ARG A 690 -21.40 -1.47 18.66
C ARG A 690 -22.33 -1.96 17.56
N VAL A 691 -23.51 -1.35 17.44
CA VAL A 691 -24.48 -1.69 16.37
C VAL A 691 -23.91 -1.32 15.00
N GLY A 692 -23.28 -0.15 14.86
CA GLY A 692 -22.70 0.29 13.60
C GLY A 692 -21.53 -0.59 13.14
N LEU A 693 -20.68 -1.04 14.05
CA LEU A 693 -19.58 -1.96 13.77
C LEU A 693 -20.11 -3.32 13.32
N LEU A 694 -21.15 -3.83 14.00
CA LEU A 694 -21.83 -5.07 13.61
C LEU A 694 -22.39 -4.98 12.19
N GLU A 695 -23.06 -3.87 11.84
CA GLU A 695 -23.61 -3.67 10.50
C GLU A 695 -22.51 -3.58 9.43
N LEU A 696 -21.38 -2.94 9.72
CA LEU A 696 -20.24 -2.86 8.80
C LEU A 696 -19.66 -4.25 8.49
N VAL A 697 -19.40 -5.07 9.51
CA VAL A 697 -18.79 -6.41 9.31
C VAL A 697 -19.78 -7.44 8.79
N SER A 698 -21.08 -7.19 8.93
CA SER A 698 -22.15 -8.06 8.43
C SER A 698 -22.41 -7.95 6.92
N GLN A 699 -21.76 -7.00 6.24
CA GLN A 699 -21.90 -6.83 4.79
C GLN A 699 -21.21 -7.96 4.02
N ILE A 700 -21.78 -8.34 2.88
CA ILE A 700 -21.23 -9.39 2.01
C ILE A 700 -20.06 -8.83 1.19
N GLU A 701 -20.13 -7.55 0.83
CA GLU A 701 -19.06 -6.87 0.09
C GLU A 701 -17.88 -6.56 1.01
N GLY A 702 -16.66 -6.82 0.53
CA GLY A 702 -15.45 -6.53 1.29
C GLY A 702 -15.27 -5.04 1.54
N LEU A 703 -14.94 -4.68 2.78
CA LEU A 703 -14.76 -3.27 3.16
C LEU A 703 -13.61 -2.63 2.35
N VAL A 704 -13.89 -1.49 1.72
CA VAL A 704 -12.91 -0.69 0.95
C VAL A 704 -12.54 0.57 1.74
N GLN A 705 -11.28 0.99 1.67
CA GLN A 705 -10.74 2.10 2.47
C GLN A 705 -11.46 3.43 2.20
N GLU A 706 -11.92 3.68 0.98
CA GLU A 706 -12.58 4.93 0.58
C GLU A 706 -14.00 5.06 1.13
N ALA A 707 -14.68 3.95 1.42
CA ALA A 707 -16.05 3.93 1.93
C ALA A 707 -16.12 3.88 3.47
N LEU A 708 -14.98 3.70 4.14
CA LEU A 708 -14.94 3.50 5.59
C LEU A 708 -15.05 4.84 6.34
N PRO A 709 -15.83 4.91 7.45
CA PRO A 709 -15.89 6.08 8.32
C PRO A 709 -14.49 6.56 8.72
N GLU A 710 -14.28 7.88 8.75
CA GLU A 710 -12.98 8.48 9.06
C GLU A 710 -12.44 8.02 10.43
N THR A 711 -13.34 7.85 11.40
CA THR A 711 -13.07 7.34 12.75
C THR A 711 -12.61 5.88 12.82
N LEU A 712 -12.80 5.10 11.73
CA LEU A 712 -12.47 3.68 11.68
C LEU A 712 -11.31 3.36 10.72
N LYS A 713 -10.73 4.36 10.06
CA LYS A 713 -9.69 4.16 9.03
C LYS A 713 -8.46 3.40 9.51
N LEU A 714 -8.02 3.61 10.75
CA LEU A 714 -6.91 2.86 11.35
C LEU A 714 -7.24 1.38 11.61
N ASN A 715 -8.52 1.01 11.62
CA ASN A 715 -9.02 -0.32 11.97
C ASN A 715 -9.45 -1.16 10.76
N LEU A 716 -9.12 -0.76 9.53
CA LEU A 716 -9.57 -1.45 8.31
C LEU A 716 -9.13 -2.93 8.27
N SER A 717 -7.87 -3.23 8.58
CA SER A 717 -7.34 -4.60 8.60
C SER A 717 -8.09 -5.49 9.60
N ARG A 718 -8.33 -4.94 10.80
CA ARG A 718 -9.08 -5.59 11.88
C ARG A 718 -10.53 -5.86 11.50
N LEU A 719 -11.21 -4.90 10.89
CA LEU A 719 -12.58 -5.08 10.39
C LEU A 719 -12.65 -6.16 9.30
N ARG A 720 -11.69 -6.19 8.38
CA ARG A 720 -11.61 -7.24 7.35
C ARG A 720 -11.34 -8.61 7.97
N SER A 721 -10.49 -8.69 8.99
CA SER A 721 -10.25 -9.92 9.74
C SER A 721 -11.54 -10.42 10.39
N VAL A 722 -12.30 -9.53 11.07
CA VAL A 722 -13.60 -9.87 11.64
C VAL A 722 -14.61 -10.32 10.58
N GLN A 723 -14.68 -9.62 9.44
CA GLN A 723 -15.55 -9.99 8.33
C GLN A 723 -15.20 -11.38 7.77
N SER A 724 -13.90 -11.69 7.64
CA SER A 724 -13.41 -13.01 7.24
C SER A 724 -13.79 -14.09 8.25
N GLN A 725 -13.61 -13.84 9.55
CA GLN A 725 -14.02 -14.79 10.60
C GLN A 725 -15.55 -15.00 10.62
N MET A 726 -16.34 -13.96 10.41
CA MET A 726 -17.80 -14.09 10.28
C MET A 726 -18.19 -14.95 9.07
N GLN A 727 -17.54 -14.74 7.92
CA GLN A 727 -17.74 -15.56 6.73
C GLN A 727 -17.32 -17.01 6.96
N LYS A 728 -16.20 -17.26 7.64
CA LYS A 728 -15.76 -18.60 8.08
C LYS A 728 -16.83 -19.28 8.92
N ILE A 729 -17.39 -18.59 9.92
CA ILE A 729 -18.47 -19.13 10.75
C ILE A 729 -19.70 -19.50 9.90
N ILE A 730 -20.08 -18.67 8.91
CA ILE A 730 -21.18 -18.96 7.99
C ILE A 730 -20.90 -20.20 7.14
N VAL A 731 -19.69 -20.31 6.58
CA VAL A 731 -19.27 -21.46 5.76
C VAL A 731 -19.28 -22.74 6.59
N VAL A 732 -18.65 -22.74 7.77
CA VAL A 732 -18.63 -23.91 8.67
C VAL A 732 -20.04 -24.29 9.09
N SER A 733 -20.88 -23.32 9.46
CA SER A 733 -22.29 -23.55 9.84
C SER A 733 -23.08 -24.20 8.70
N THR A 734 -22.93 -23.68 7.46
CA THR A 734 -23.63 -24.18 6.28
C THR A 734 -23.15 -25.58 5.91
N SER A 735 -21.83 -25.81 5.95
CA SER A 735 -21.23 -27.12 5.72
C SER A 735 -21.77 -28.15 6.72
N MET A 736 -21.81 -27.83 8.01
CA MET A 736 -22.31 -28.75 9.04
C MET A 736 -23.82 -28.98 8.93
N LEU A 737 -24.59 -27.98 8.53
CA LEU A 737 -26.03 -28.13 8.23
C LEU A 737 -26.25 -29.12 7.09
N VAL A 738 -25.51 -28.97 5.99
CA VAL A 738 -25.56 -29.87 4.83
C VAL A 738 -25.13 -31.28 5.22
N LEU A 739 -24.05 -31.44 5.99
CA LEU A 739 -23.59 -32.74 6.47
C LEU A 739 -24.66 -33.43 7.33
N ARG A 740 -25.24 -32.71 8.30
CA ARG A 740 -26.31 -33.22 9.16
C ARG A 740 -27.51 -33.66 8.34
N GLN A 741 -27.91 -32.88 7.32
CA GLN A 741 -29.01 -33.24 6.43
C GLN A 741 -28.71 -34.51 5.63
N THR A 742 -27.50 -34.66 5.10
CA THR A 742 -27.09 -35.86 4.36
C THR A 742 -27.07 -37.11 5.25
N LEU A 743 -26.48 -37.01 6.44
CA LEU A 743 -26.42 -38.12 7.39
C LEU A 743 -27.81 -38.64 7.77
N VAL A 744 -28.77 -37.72 7.98
CA VAL A 744 -30.16 -38.06 8.30
C VAL A 744 -30.91 -38.62 7.10
N THR A 745 -30.77 -38.01 5.92
CA THR A 745 -31.51 -38.41 4.70
C THR A 745 -31.10 -39.81 4.24
N GLU A 746 -29.80 -40.12 4.30
CA GLU A 746 -29.25 -41.40 3.87
C GLU A 746 -29.24 -42.47 4.96
N ARG A 747 -29.72 -42.12 6.18
CA ARG A 747 -29.74 -42.95 7.40
C ARG A 747 -28.37 -43.55 7.72
N LEU A 748 -27.33 -42.72 7.66
CA LEU A 748 -25.93 -43.15 7.80
C LEU A 748 -25.47 -43.27 9.25
N VAL A 749 -26.24 -42.74 10.21
CA VAL A 749 -25.93 -42.77 11.64
C VAL A 749 -27.16 -43.25 12.40
N THR A 750 -26.96 -44.15 13.37
CA THR A 750 -28.03 -44.75 14.18
C THR A 750 -28.20 -44.08 15.55
N ASN A 751 -27.16 -43.41 16.07
CA ASN A 751 -27.13 -42.81 17.40
C ASN A 751 -26.87 -41.27 17.34
N PRO A 752 -27.68 -40.43 18.01
CA PRO A 752 -27.49 -38.98 18.02
C PRO A 752 -26.13 -38.50 18.57
N SER A 753 -25.52 -39.19 19.54
CA SER A 753 -24.20 -38.80 20.08
C SER A 753 -23.10 -38.93 19.03
N ASP A 754 -23.18 -39.95 18.18
CA ASP A 754 -22.17 -40.23 17.16
C ASP A 754 -22.25 -39.18 16.04
N MET A 755 -23.47 -38.73 15.71
CA MET A 755 -23.69 -37.63 14.79
C MET A 755 -23.08 -36.31 15.29
N ASP A 756 -23.24 -35.97 16.56
CA ASP A 756 -22.65 -34.74 17.11
C ASP A 756 -21.12 -34.81 17.19
N ASN A 757 -20.55 -35.99 17.48
CA ASN A 757 -19.09 -36.23 17.42
C ASN A 757 -18.53 -36.06 16.02
N ILE A 758 -19.20 -36.63 15.01
CA ILE A 758 -18.84 -36.48 13.59
C ILE A 758 -18.86 -35.00 13.18
N ILE A 759 -19.94 -34.30 13.49
CA ILE A 759 -20.10 -32.88 13.14
C ILE A 759 -19.02 -32.02 13.83
N SER A 760 -18.71 -32.29 15.10
CA SER A 760 -17.65 -31.58 15.81
C SER A 760 -16.28 -31.80 15.17
N HIS A 761 -15.97 -33.04 14.75
CA HIS A 761 -14.72 -33.36 14.07
C HIS A 761 -14.62 -32.69 12.69
N SER A 762 -15.64 -32.88 11.84
CA SER A 762 -15.69 -32.26 10.51
C SER A 762 -15.64 -30.73 10.59
N ALA A 763 -16.28 -30.13 11.60
CA ALA A 763 -16.19 -28.69 11.82
C ALA A 763 -14.76 -28.22 12.14
N LYS A 764 -14.01 -28.98 12.96
CA LYS A 764 -12.60 -28.68 13.28
C LYS A 764 -11.71 -28.82 12.04
N GLN A 765 -11.91 -29.85 11.22
CA GLN A 765 -11.17 -30.04 9.98
C GLN A 765 -11.43 -28.93 8.97
N VAL A 766 -12.71 -28.60 8.72
CA VAL A 766 -13.07 -27.50 7.82
C VAL A 766 -12.53 -26.17 8.36
N SER A 767 -12.60 -25.93 9.67
CA SER A 767 -12.03 -24.72 10.27
C SER A 767 -10.51 -24.66 10.08
N SER A 768 -9.78 -25.77 10.33
CA SER A 768 -8.33 -25.84 10.12
C SER A 768 -7.93 -25.71 8.65
N LEU A 769 -8.75 -26.20 7.71
CA LEU A 769 -8.51 -26.03 6.27
C LEU A 769 -8.62 -24.55 5.89
N LEU A 770 -9.69 -23.89 6.34
CA LEU A 770 -9.93 -22.47 6.09
C LEU A 770 -8.87 -21.57 6.75
N ASP A 771 -8.20 -22.02 7.81
CA ASP A 771 -7.09 -21.26 8.44
C ASP A 771 -5.76 -21.39 7.70
N LYS A 772 -5.54 -22.49 6.96
CA LYS A 772 -4.23 -22.80 6.34
C LYS A 772 -4.14 -22.44 4.86
N THR A 773 -5.28 -22.23 4.20
CA THR A 773 -5.33 -22.07 2.75
C THR A 773 -6.23 -20.90 2.37
N ASP A 774 -5.68 -19.93 1.65
CA ASP A 774 -6.41 -18.71 1.26
C ASP A 774 -7.48 -18.96 0.19
N ASP A 775 -7.22 -19.89 -0.74
CA ASP A 775 -8.09 -20.21 -1.88
C ASP A 775 -8.72 -21.60 -1.74
N VAL A 776 -9.64 -21.77 -0.78
CA VAL A 776 -10.35 -23.05 -0.57
C VAL A 776 -11.56 -23.17 -1.49
N GLY A 777 -11.56 -24.17 -2.36
CA GLY A 777 -12.72 -24.51 -3.17
C GLY A 777 -13.76 -25.35 -2.42
N ILE A 778 -14.97 -25.42 -2.97
CA ILE A 778 -16.07 -26.22 -2.42
C ILE A 778 -15.69 -27.71 -2.37
N LYS A 779 -14.89 -28.19 -3.33
CA LYS A 779 -14.49 -29.59 -3.39
C LYS A 779 -13.61 -29.95 -2.19
N GLU A 780 -12.61 -29.12 -1.89
CA GLU A 780 -11.70 -29.27 -0.77
C GLU A 780 -12.44 -29.22 0.57
N ILE A 781 -13.44 -28.32 0.71
CA ILE A 781 -14.31 -28.27 1.89
C ILE A 781 -15.09 -29.59 2.04
N VAL A 782 -15.67 -30.11 0.96
CA VAL A 782 -16.44 -31.36 1.01
C VAL A 782 -15.54 -32.57 1.32
N GLU A 783 -14.32 -32.60 0.80
CA GLU A 783 -13.33 -33.62 1.15
C GLU A 783 -13.00 -33.57 2.65
N ALA A 784 -12.74 -32.39 3.19
CA ALA A 784 -12.48 -32.21 4.62
C ALA A 784 -13.69 -32.51 5.52
N MET A 785 -14.92 -32.37 5.01
CA MET A 785 -16.13 -32.75 5.74
C MET A 785 -16.27 -34.27 5.90
N ILE A 786 -15.79 -35.03 4.92
CA ILE A 786 -15.98 -36.48 4.78
C ILE A 786 -14.81 -37.28 5.39
N ASP A 787 -13.65 -36.64 5.61
CA ASP A 787 -12.45 -37.24 6.21
C ASP A 787 -12.66 -37.60 7.70
N LEU A 788 -13.30 -38.74 7.95
CA LEU A 788 -13.70 -39.20 9.27
C LEU A 788 -12.56 -39.91 10.03
N PRO A 789 -12.50 -39.79 11.37
CA PRO A 789 -11.51 -40.49 12.18
C PRO A 789 -11.74 -42.02 12.13
N SER A 790 -10.66 -42.79 12.29
CA SER A 790 -10.66 -44.26 12.21
C SER A 790 -11.71 -44.92 13.10
N ASP A 791 -12.01 -44.35 14.27
CA ASP A 791 -12.99 -44.89 15.22
C ASP A 791 -14.46 -44.66 14.78
N ALA A 792 -14.71 -43.64 13.95
CA ALA A 792 -16.05 -43.34 13.41
C ALA A 792 -16.41 -44.18 12.17
N THR A 793 -15.43 -44.87 11.57
CA THR A 793 -15.63 -45.70 10.38
C THR A 793 -16.52 -46.93 10.63
N HIS A 794 -16.62 -47.39 11.87
CA HIS A 794 -17.55 -48.47 12.26
C HIS A 794 -19.00 -47.98 12.46
N ALA A 795 -19.20 -46.68 12.67
CA ALA A 795 -20.52 -46.07 12.95
C ALA A 795 -21.20 -45.50 11.69
N VAL A 796 -20.45 -45.29 10.61
CA VAL A 796 -20.92 -44.65 9.36
C VAL A 796 -20.54 -45.48 8.15
N ASN A 797 -21.46 -45.68 7.21
CA ASN A 797 -21.13 -46.27 5.92
C ASN A 797 -20.38 -45.25 5.05
N THR A 798 -19.06 -45.24 5.16
CA THR A 798 -18.15 -44.30 4.49
C THR A 798 -18.17 -44.43 2.96
N GLU A 799 -18.34 -45.64 2.42
CA GLU A 799 -18.48 -45.87 0.97
C GLU A 799 -19.74 -45.18 0.41
N LYS A 800 -20.85 -45.30 1.13
CA LYS A 800 -22.10 -44.63 0.76
C LYS A 800 -21.99 -43.11 0.93
N LEU A 801 -21.36 -42.63 2.00
CA LEU A 801 -21.09 -41.19 2.21
C LEU A 801 -20.24 -40.62 1.06
N HIS A 802 -19.18 -41.31 0.66
CA HIS A 802 -18.32 -40.90 -0.45
C HIS A 802 -19.04 -40.93 -1.80
N SER A 803 -19.97 -41.87 -2.00
CA SER A 803 -20.83 -41.89 -3.21
C SER A 803 -21.77 -40.69 -3.32
N THR A 804 -22.11 -40.06 -2.18
CA THR A 804 -22.96 -38.86 -2.12
C THR A 804 -22.19 -37.54 -2.23
N MET A 805 -20.86 -37.58 -2.35
CA MET A 805 -19.98 -36.41 -2.40
C MET A 805 -20.41 -35.39 -3.47
N THR A 806 -20.81 -35.86 -4.65
CA THR A 806 -21.29 -35.00 -5.74
C THR A 806 -22.60 -34.28 -5.38
N VAL A 807 -23.48 -34.96 -4.63
CA VAL A 807 -24.75 -34.38 -4.14
C VAL A 807 -24.47 -33.35 -3.06
N VAL A 808 -23.59 -33.66 -2.11
CA VAL A 808 -23.15 -32.75 -1.03
C VAL A 808 -22.49 -31.50 -1.63
N SER A 809 -21.61 -31.65 -2.62
CA SER A 809 -20.95 -30.53 -3.29
C SER A 809 -21.95 -29.61 -4.02
N ASN A 810 -22.94 -30.18 -4.70
CA ASN A 810 -23.97 -29.39 -5.38
C ASN A 810 -24.88 -28.68 -4.38
N LEU A 811 -25.25 -29.35 -3.29
CA LEU A 811 -26.08 -28.78 -2.23
C LEU A 811 -25.35 -27.65 -1.49
N LEU A 812 -24.07 -27.85 -1.15
CA LEU A 812 -23.24 -26.83 -0.53
C LEU A 812 -23.02 -25.63 -1.47
N SER A 813 -22.72 -25.88 -2.75
CA SER A 813 -22.56 -24.82 -3.75
C SER A 813 -23.81 -23.96 -3.90
N LYS A 814 -25.00 -24.58 -3.86
CA LYS A 814 -26.27 -23.85 -3.90
C LYS A 814 -26.54 -23.10 -2.60
N SER A 815 -26.30 -23.73 -1.45
CA SER A 815 -26.58 -23.18 -0.13
C SER A 815 -25.65 -22.02 0.27
N LEU A 816 -24.52 -21.85 -0.42
CA LEU A 816 -23.60 -20.72 -0.25
C LEU A 816 -23.83 -19.57 -1.25
N GLN A 817 -24.74 -19.72 -2.21
CA GLN A 817 -25.05 -18.66 -3.18
C GLN A 817 -25.90 -17.54 -2.55
N SER A 818 -25.65 -16.30 -2.97
CA SER A 818 -26.46 -15.15 -2.59
C SER A 818 -27.90 -15.32 -3.12
N GLY A 819 -28.87 -15.23 -2.20
CA GLY A 819 -30.29 -15.41 -2.50
C GLY A 819 -30.87 -16.78 -2.16
N ASP A 820 -30.04 -17.75 -1.75
CA ASP A 820 -30.55 -19.02 -1.23
C ASP A 820 -31.14 -18.83 0.19
N PRO A 821 -32.32 -19.42 0.50
CA PRO A 821 -32.95 -19.29 1.81
C PRO A 821 -32.11 -19.91 2.94
N VAL A 822 -31.29 -20.93 2.66
CA VAL A 822 -30.38 -21.52 3.65
C VAL A 822 -29.29 -20.51 4.00
N PHE A 823 -28.66 -19.90 3.00
CA PHE A 823 -27.66 -18.85 3.22
C PHE A 823 -28.24 -17.70 4.06
N PHE A 824 -29.44 -17.22 3.72
CA PHE A 824 -30.10 -16.15 4.47
C PHE A 824 -30.38 -16.54 5.93
N SER A 825 -30.89 -17.75 6.16
CA SER A 825 -31.19 -18.25 7.50
C SER A 825 -29.94 -18.38 8.37
N VAL A 826 -28.87 -18.98 7.82
CA VAL A 826 -27.57 -19.15 8.50
C VAL A 826 -26.91 -17.81 8.77
N SER A 827 -26.81 -16.94 7.75
CA SER A 827 -26.25 -15.60 7.90
C SER A 827 -27.00 -14.78 8.95
N ARG A 828 -28.33 -14.85 8.99
CA ARG A 828 -29.14 -14.20 10.03
C ARG A 828 -28.87 -14.77 11.42
N ALA A 829 -28.78 -16.10 11.56
CA ALA A 829 -28.50 -16.73 12.84
C ALA A 829 -27.11 -16.36 13.38
N VAL A 830 -26.09 -16.35 12.51
CA VAL A 830 -24.72 -15.92 12.87
C VAL A 830 -24.69 -14.44 13.24
N ARG A 831 -25.34 -13.56 12.47
CA ARG A 831 -25.45 -12.13 12.81
C ARG A 831 -26.11 -11.91 14.16
N LEU A 832 -27.20 -12.61 14.45
CA LEU A 832 -27.88 -12.54 15.75
C LEU A 832 -27.01 -13.07 16.89
N ALA A 833 -26.20 -14.10 16.64
CA ALA A 833 -25.27 -14.63 17.64
C ALA A 833 -24.15 -13.64 17.96
N ILE A 834 -23.55 -13.01 16.94
CA ILE A 834 -22.54 -11.96 17.13
C ILE A 834 -23.18 -10.75 17.82
N LYS A 835 -24.39 -10.33 17.41
CA LYS A 835 -25.16 -9.27 18.09
C LYS A 835 -25.34 -9.54 19.58
N ALA A 836 -25.74 -10.77 19.91
CA ALA A 836 -25.94 -11.21 21.29
C ALA A 836 -24.65 -11.13 22.12
N ALA A 837 -23.51 -11.55 21.57
CA ALA A 837 -22.21 -11.49 22.25
C ALA A 837 -21.65 -10.05 22.33
N VAL A 838 -21.79 -9.24 21.27
CA VAL A 838 -21.30 -7.84 21.25
C VAL A 838 -22.04 -6.96 22.26
N LEU A 839 -23.35 -7.16 22.42
CA LEU A 839 -24.16 -6.42 23.40
C LEU A 839 -24.12 -7.05 24.80
N GLY A 840 -24.10 -8.39 24.88
CA GLY A 840 -24.12 -9.14 26.13
C GLY A 840 -22.75 -9.44 26.74
N GLY A 841 -21.66 -8.86 26.21
CA GLY A 841 -20.28 -9.08 26.67
C GLY A 841 -19.72 -10.45 26.30
N THR A 842 -18.43 -10.68 26.60
CA THR A 842 -17.78 -12.00 26.37
C THR A 842 -17.93 -12.96 27.55
N GLY A 843 -18.69 -12.56 28.57
CA GLY A 843 -19.01 -13.42 29.72
C GLY A 843 -19.99 -14.55 29.37
N SER A 844 -20.37 -15.31 30.41
CA SER A 844 -21.29 -16.45 30.28
C SER A 844 -22.64 -16.07 29.66
N ARG A 845 -23.15 -14.87 29.96
CA ARG A 845 -24.43 -14.39 29.45
C ARG A 845 -24.42 -14.14 27.94
N GLY A 846 -23.45 -13.38 27.42
CA GLY A 846 -23.30 -13.16 25.99
C GLY A 846 -23.05 -14.47 25.23
N LYS A 847 -22.24 -15.37 25.78
CA LYS A 847 -22.04 -16.72 25.22
C LYS A 847 -23.34 -17.52 25.15
N GLN A 848 -24.12 -17.57 26.23
CA GLN A 848 -25.41 -18.30 26.25
C GLN A 848 -26.41 -17.74 25.23
N LEU A 849 -26.51 -16.42 25.10
CA LEU A 849 -27.38 -15.79 24.12
C LEU A 849 -26.92 -16.10 22.68
N ALA A 850 -25.60 -16.09 22.43
CA ALA A 850 -25.04 -16.48 21.14
C ALA A 850 -25.32 -17.96 20.82
N GLU A 851 -25.17 -18.86 21.79
CA GLU A 851 -25.52 -20.28 21.65
C GLU A 851 -26.99 -20.48 21.29
N VAL A 852 -27.91 -19.76 21.93
CA VAL A 852 -29.35 -19.82 21.64
C VAL A 852 -29.63 -19.43 20.19
N ALA A 853 -28.96 -18.39 19.67
CA ALA A 853 -29.11 -17.98 18.28
C ALA A 853 -28.55 -19.03 17.30
N LEU A 854 -27.36 -19.57 17.56
CA LEU A 854 -26.70 -20.56 16.71
C LEU A 854 -27.38 -21.94 16.74
N ARG A 855 -28.04 -22.30 17.85
CA ARG A 855 -28.76 -23.57 18.00
C ARG A 855 -29.89 -23.71 16.97
N ARG A 856 -30.46 -22.60 16.48
CA ARG A 856 -31.47 -22.57 15.42
C ARG A 856 -30.98 -23.14 14.08
N VAL A 857 -29.67 -23.14 13.86
CA VAL A 857 -29.01 -23.68 12.65
C VAL A 857 -28.08 -24.85 12.97
N GLY A 858 -28.18 -25.42 14.18
CA GLY A 858 -27.35 -26.55 14.61
C GLY A 858 -25.87 -26.23 14.82
N ALA A 859 -25.51 -24.95 14.95
CA ALA A 859 -24.12 -24.49 14.98
C ALA A 859 -23.65 -24.02 16.38
N ALA A 860 -24.29 -24.47 17.46
CA ALA A 860 -24.01 -24.00 18.82
C ALA A 860 -22.55 -24.22 19.27
N PHE A 861 -21.86 -25.23 18.70
CA PHE A 861 -20.44 -25.49 18.96
C PHE A 861 -19.49 -24.39 18.45
N LEU A 862 -19.98 -23.45 17.61
CA LEU A 862 -19.22 -22.29 17.13
C LEU A 862 -19.32 -21.07 18.08
N ALA A 863 -20.00 -21.19 19.22
CA ALA A 863 -20.23 -20.08 20.14
C ALA A 863 -18.92 -19.44 20.64
N ASP A 864 -17.88 -20.24 20.89
CA ASP A 864 -16.57 -19.72 21.30
C ASP A 864 -15.92 -18.84 20.22
N MET A 865 -16.00 -19.24 18.95
CA MET A 865 -15.53 -18.41 17.84
C MET A 865 -16.36 -17.13 17.66
N VAL A 866 -17.68 -17.18 17.94
CA VAL A 866 -18.52 -15.98 17.94
C VAL A 866 -18.12 -15.03 19.07
N VAL A 867 -17.78 -15.55 20.25
CA VAL A 867 -17.30 -14.75 21.38
C VAL A 867 -15.94 -14.10 21.05
N GLU A 868 -15.04 -14.79 20.35
CA GLU A 868 -13.77 -14.23 19.87
C GLU A 868 -13.98 -13.08 18.89
N VAL A 869 -14.89 -13.24 17.93
CA VAL A 869 -15.28 -12.16 17.01
C VAL A 869 -15.88 -10.98 17.78
N ALA A 870 -16.76 -11.24 18.73
CA ALA A 870 -17.38 -10.20 19.54
C ALA A 870 -16.35 -9.46 20.40
N GLU A 871 -15.37 -10.16 20.97
CA GLU A 871 -14.29 -9.56 21.77
C GLU A 871 -13.57 -8.46 20.99
N VAL A 872 -13.18 -8.74 19.74
CA VAL A 872 -12.51 -7.77 18.87
C VAL A 872 -13.41 -6.54 18.63
N LEU A 873 -14.70 -6.76 18.35
CA LEU A 873 -15.66 -5.67 18.12
C LEU A 873 -15.94 -4.83 19.37
N ILE A 874 -15.99 -5.45 20.55
CA ILE A 874 -16.20 -4.75 21.84
C ILE A 874 -14.98 -3.90 22.18
N VAL A 875 -13.78 -4.44 22.02
CA VAL A 875 -12.55 -3.68 22.22
C VAL A 875 -12.49 -2.49 21.27
N MET A 876 -12.79 -2.71 19.99
CA MET A 876 -12.86 -1.63 19.01
C MET A 876 -13.89 -0.57 19.41
N ALA A 877 -15.09 -0.97 19.82
CA ALA A 877 -16.11 -0.02 20.27
C ALA A 877 -15.64 0.81 21.47
N THR A 878 -14.97 0.17 22.42
CA THR A 878 -14.44 0.81 23.63
C THR A 878 -13.33 1.82 23.30
N VAL A 879 -12.36 1.43 22.48
CA VAL A 879 -11.26 2.31 22.07
C VAL A 879 -11.78 3.45 21.20
N THR A 880 -12.62 3.15 20.20
CA THR A 880 -13.23 4.16 19.33
C THR A 880 -14.11 5.13 20.10
N GLY A 881 -14.89 4.66 21.07
CA GLY A 881 -15.66 5.51 21.98
C GLY A 881 -14.78 6.40 22.85
N SER A 882 -13.65 5.89 23.33
CA SER A 882 -12.70 6.65 24.16
C SER A 882 -11.94 7.71 23.35
N VAL A 883 -11.48 7.37 22.14
CA VAL A 883 -10.68 8.27 21.29
C VAL A 883 -11.56 9.30 20.57
N HIS A 884 -12.72 8.90 20.06
CA HIS A 884 -13.56 9.72 19.19
C HIS A 884 -14.90 10.14 19.83
N GLY A 885 -15.15 9.80 21.10
CA GLY A 885 -16.43 10.02 21.80
C GLY A 885 -16.97 11.44 21.68
N SER A 886 -16.12 12.46 21.86
CA SER A 886 -16.54 13.86 21.74
C SER A 886 -17.01 14.25 20.33
N TRP A 887 -16.45 13.65 19.27
CA TRP A 887 -16.92 13.87 17.90
C TRP A 887 -18.25 13.14 17.66
N TYR A 888 -18.41 11.93 18.19
CA TYR A 888 -19.68 11.20 18.12
C TYR A 888 -20.79 11.92 18.85
N GLU A 889 -20.53 12.47 20.04
CA GLU A 889 -21.51 13.23 20.80
C GLU A 889 -22.02 14.43 20.00
N GLU A 890 -21.13 15.18 19.34
CA GLU A 890 -21.50 16.33 18.52
C GLU A 890 -22.29 15.92 17.25
N LEU A 891 -21.93 14.80 16.62
CA LEU A 891 -22.68 14.27 15.49
C LEU A 891 -24.08 13.79 15.90
N LEU A 892 -24.19 13.13 17.07
CA LEU A 892 -25.45 12.58 17.58
C LEU A 892 -26.37 13.63 18.22
N LYS A 893 -25.86 14.78 18.69
CA LYS A 893 -26.70 15.91 19.11
C LYS A 893 -27.57 16.46 17.97
N ASN A 894 -27.07 16.33 16.74
CA ASN A 894 -27.70 16.86 15.53
C ASN A 894 -28.54 15.82 14.77
N MET A 895 -28.80 14.65 15.39
CA MET A 895 -29.63 13.54 14.89
C MET A 895 -30.71 13.19 15.90
#